data_AF-A0A821ULH6-F1
#
_entry.id   AF-A0A821ULH6-F1
#
_cell.length_a   1.000
_cell.length_b   1.000
_cell.length_c   1.000
_cell.angle_alpha   90.00
_cell.angle_beta   90.00
_cell.angle_gamma   90.00
#
_symmetry.space_group_name_H-M   'P 1'
#
loop_
_entity.id
_entity.type
_entity.pdbx_description
1 polymer ?
#
loop_
_entity_poly.entity_id
_entity_poly.type
_entity_poly.pdbx_seq_one_letter_code
_entity_poly.pdbx_strand_id
1 'polypeptide(L)'
;MSFPSDDKKRKPSLATQFRKSLEVLLNTLRQCEPSFIRCIKPNEFKAVHNFDRERVVQQLRYSGMMETIKIRRIGYPIRHDFNEFVHRYAAIAPALERMHKQAEARGDRGDQRTIAIKICEIALPGQDYQIGKNKVFLKDEHDAMLEQARQKVLADRILALQKAVRRYYAQRQFQRAKKLALWLQQSWLCYAERRAYCEMRNGFRRLQAVYDMQHIGEKQKLYYETLPRIQTLGKAYLARKNAKMRPKAFGILQEKILQYLGWRDFRREQVKALKLEEYEKFRSEEEQLLTPELGPEKAHEAAQAAYDARLVNLEEDIREQLRADIIRAREKQSGIKRRYRDDNANGEDGLPGSQRQLKQESDPFKTDVSRNSFEKFAAKYFQHGYDSKHTSTEIIRPLLDLKSGVDQKAAIATFQMIMRFMGDMEDITPPPTKGTKNDKETQRLESQYDIIVSELYPIIAQQHQMKLEEEEDPYEKKKTKNIRTKALDRIRAFSKKSVYLEDRLKNENPFIEDRYLTSLEKIQMITILGIIRRRLRDEILCQICKQLNDHPAMREKKSRNPEKSEQREKSYMRGWFLLCLCLYSFPPGSNLVRFLRNFAQNGPPSLANFAEFVLKRTYVNGNRNEPLSMEEINAIQKSSPLQINVKLIHSLDTLPICCDAATIAEEACIELAKKLNITETFGWSLFAESKSEGYSIGFNKDHLFDILSRLEMGQVQKGEDPRKVDITFIFCKQLFAPWENLDDDPISIDLIYEQILN
;
A
#
# COMPACT_ATOMS: atom_id res chain seq x y z
N MET A 1 -54.94 70.04 7.73
CA MET A 1 -55.24 69.50 6.37
C MET A 1 -53.91 69.16 5.71
N SER A 2 -53.55 67.88 5.75
CA SER A 2 -52.39 67.31 5.07
C SER A 2 -52.80 66.93 3.65
N PHE A 3 -52.08 67.46 2.65
CA PHE A 3 -52.25 67.02 1.27
C PHE A 3 -51.65 65.62 1.08
N PRO A 4 -52.34 64.69 0.42
CA PRO A 4 -51.79 63.36 0.16
C PRO A 4 -50.74 63.46 -0.95
N SER A 5 -49.51 63.06 -0.64
CA SER A 5 -48.44 62.82 -1.60
C SER A 5 -48.78 61.57 -2.43
N ASP A 6 -49.23 61.80 -3.65
CA ASP A 6 -49.63 60.80 -4.63
C ASP A 6 -48.39 60.11 -5.22
N ASP A 7 -47.87 59.12 -4.51
CA ASP A 7 -46.65 58.37 -4.84
C ASP A 7 -46.93 57.26 -5.88
N LYS A 8 -47.52 57.65 -7.02
CA LYS A 8 -47.57 56.79 -8.22
C LYS A 8 -46.35 57.07 -9.07
N LYS A 9 -45.29 56.25 -8.90
CA LYS A 9 -44.13 56.21 -9.80
C LYS A 9 -44.61 56.13 -11.26
N ARG A 10 -44.60 57.27 -11.97
CA ARG A 10 -44.87 57.33 -13.40
C ARG A 10 -43.88 56.40 -14.10
N LYS A 11 -44.38 55.58 -15.04
CA LYS A 11 -43.51 54.74 -15.88
C LYS A 11 -42.46 55.67 -16.52
N PRO A 12 -41.16 55.34 -16.42
CA PRO A 12 -40.12 56.19 -17.00
C PRO A 12 -40.37 56.32 -18.50
N SER A 13 -40.26 57.54 -19.03
CA SER A 13 -40.40 57.76 -20.47
C SER A 13 -39.29 57.02 -21.22
N LEU A 14 -39.53 56.72 -22.50
CA LEU A 14 -38.54 56.15 -23.40
C LEU A 14 -37.22 56.96 -23.38
N ALA A 15 -37.32 58.30 -23.32
CA ALA A 15 -36.16 59.17 -23.21
C ALA A 15 -35.35 58.95 -21.92
N THR A 16 -36.02 58.77 -20.77
CA THR A 16 -35.35 58.50 -19.50
C THR A 16 -34.69 57.11 -19.48
N GLN A 17 -35.32 56.11 -20.09
CA GLN A 17 -34.74 54.77 -20.25
C GLN A 17 -33.51 54.80 -21.17
N PHE A 18 -33.58 55.50 -22.30
CA PHE A 18 -32.46 55.64 -23.22
C PHE A 18 -31.27 56.35 -22.57
N ARG A 19 -31.51 57.44 -21.84
CA ARG A 19 -30.45 58.15 -21.10
C ARG A 19 -29.78 57.25 -20.05
N LYS A 20 -30.56 56.48 -19.28
CA LYS A 20 -30.01 55.52 -18.32
C LYS A 20 -29.18 54.43 -19.01
N SER A 21 -29.63 53.91 -20.14
CA SER A 21 -28.87 52.91 -20.90
C SER A 21 -27.53 53.46 -21.41
N LEU A 22 -27.49 54.72 -21.85
CA LEU A 22 -26.26 55.41 -22.24
C LEU A 22 -25.31 55.66 -21.07
N GLU A 23 -25.84 56.09 -19.90
CA GLU A 23 -25.03 56.27 -18.70
C GLU A 23 -24.41 54.96 -18.22
N VAL A 24 -25.16 53.86 -18.25
CA VAL A 24 -24.65 52.52 -17.92
C VAL A 24 -23.56 52.10 -18.89
N LEU A 25 -23.77 52.30 -20.20
CA LEU A 25 -22.77 51.98 -21.22
C LEU A 25 -21.49 52.80 -21.02
N LEU A 26 -21.60 54.12 -20.80
CA LEU A 26 -20.44 55.00 -20.58
C LEU A 26 -19.68 54.63 -19.31
N ASN A 27 -20.38 54.25 -18.24
CA ASN A 27 -19.74 53.78 -17.01
C ASN A 27 -19.02 52.45 -17.23
N THR A 28 -19.59 51.54 -18.02
CA THR A 28 -18.95 50.27 -18.40
C THR A 28 -17.69 50.54 -19.23
N LEU A 29 -17.77 51.41 -20.24
CA LEU A 29 -16.64 51.77 -21.10
C LEU A 29 -15.51 52.48 -20.32
N ARG A 30 -15.84 53.26 -19.29
CA ARG A 30 -14.85 53.91 -18.41
C ARG A 30 -14.15 52.95 -17.45
N GLN A 31 -14.76 51.80 -17.14
CA GLN A 31 -14.17 50.75 -16.32
C GLN A 31 -13.30 49.78 -17.12
N CYS A 32 -13.47 49.74 -18.45
CA CYS A 32 -12.60 48.99 -19.34
C CYS A 32 -11.34 49.80 -19.68
N GLU A 33 -10.21 49.11 -19.93
CA GLU A 33 -9.04 49.72 -20.58
C GLU A 33 -9.22 49.59 -22.11
N PRO A 34 -9.54 50.68 -22.83
CA PRO A 34 -9.75 50.59 -24.28
C PRO A 34 -8.42 50.34 -24.99
N SER A 35 -8.32 49.21 -25.69
CA SER A 35 -7.21 48.92 -26.59
C SER A 35 -7.56 49.38 -28.01
N PHE A 36 -6.63 50.12 -28.63
CA PHE A 36 -6.79 50.54 -30.02
C PHE A 36 -6.14 49.50 -30.94
N ILE A 37 -6.97 48.69 -31.60
CA ILE A 37 -6.51 47.62 -32.51
C ILE A 37 -6.64 48.11 -33.95
N ARG A 38 -5.51 48.17 -34.67
CA ARG A 38 -5.47 48.39 -36.13
C ARG A 38 -5.19 47.07 -36.84
N CYS A 39 -6.14 46.62 -37.65
CA CYS A 39 -5.95 45.44 -38.49
C CYS A 39 -5.13 45.82 -39.74
N ILE A 40 -4.05 45.08 -40.01
CA ILE A 40 -3.21 45.27 -41.19
C ILE A 40 -3.31 44.01 -42.06
N LYS A 41 -3.57 44.18 -43.35
CA LYS A 41 -3.66 43.07 -44.30
C LYS A 41 -2.23 42.60 -44.67
N PRO A 42 -1.83 41.35 -44.38
CA PRO A 42 -0.45 40.89 -44.57
C PRO A 42 -0.09 40.65 -46.04
N ASN A 43 -1.06 40.31 -46.89
CA ASN A 43 -0.89 40.15 -48.33
C ASN A 43 -2.22 40.38 -49.06
N GLU A 44 -2.19 40.66 -50.37
CA GLU A 44 -3.40 40.91 -51.18
C GLU A 44 -4.31 39.69 -51.31
N PHE A 45 -3.69 38.52 -51.48
CA PHE A 45 -4.33 37.25 -51.83
C PHE A 45 -4.98 36.52 -50.63
N LYS A 46 -4.86 37.06 -49.41
CA LYS A 46 -5.24 36.41 -48.15
C LYS A 46 -4.62 35.01 -47.97
N ALA A 47 -3.48 34.77 -48.60
CA ALA A 47 -2.78 33.49 -48.53
C ALA A 47 -2.13 33.30 -47.16
N VAL A 48 -2.17 32.08 -46.64
CA VAL A 48 -1.51 31.71 -45.38
C VAL A 48 0.02 31.79 -45.57
N HIS A 49 0.75 32.22 -44.54
CA HIS A 49 2.22 32.36 -44.53
C HIS A 49 2.84 33.30 -45.59
N ASN A 50 2.04 34.06 -46.34
CA ASN A 50 2.54 35.05 -47.29
C ASN A 50 2.54 36.45 -46.65
N PHE A 51 3.70 37.11 -46.54
CA PHE A 51 3.84 38.44 -45.95
C PHE A 51 4.48 39.42 -46.92
N ASP A 52 3.69 40.36 -47.41
CA ASP A 52 4.13 41.43 -48.29
C ASP A 52 4.55 42.66 -47.47
N ARG A 53 5.87 42.81 -47.34
CA ARG A 53 6.49 43.89 -46.55
C ARG A 53 6.10 45.27 -47.07
N GLU A 54 6.11 45.48 -48.38
CA GLU A 54 5.87 46.80 -48.97
C GLU A 54 4.43 47.24 -48.72
N ARG A 55 3.48 46.33 -48.91
CA ARG A 55 2.06 46.59 -48.65
C ARG A 55 1.78 46.89 -47.18
N VAL A 56 2.41 46.17 -46.26
CA VAL A 56 2.27 46.40 -44.81
C VAL A 56 2.83 47.77 -44.42
N VAL A 57 4.01 48.13 -44.94
CA VAL A 57 4.62 49.45 -44.69
C VAL A 57 3.77 50.57 -45.27
N GLN A 58 3.21 50.41 -46.47
CA GLN A 58 2.33 51.39 -47.09
C GLN A 58 1.05 51.61 -46.28
N GLN A 59 0.42 50.53 -45.78
CA GLN A 59 -0.71 50.62 -44.84
C GLN A 59 -0.34 51.36 -43.56
N LEU A 60 0.83 51.09 -42.98
CA LEU A 60 1.34 51.79 -41.78
C LEU A 60 1.61 53.29 -42.03
N ARG A 61 2.06 53.66 -43.23
CA ARG A 61 2.22 55.06 -43.62
C ARG A 61 0.88 55.77 -43.80
N TYR A 62 -0.05 55.19 -44.57
CA TYR A 62 -1.36 55.80 -44.83
C TYR A 62 -2.26 55.89 -43.59
N SER A 63 -2.11 54.93 -42.67
CA SER A 63 -2.80 54.94 -41.38
C SER A 63 -2.29 56.03 -40.41
N GLY A 64 -1.16 56.68 -40.71
CA GLY A 64 -0.52 57.66 -39.83
C GLY A 64 0.16 57.05 -38.60
N MET A 65 0.29 55.73 -38.55
CA MET A 65 0.90 55.03 -37.40
C MET A 65 2.37 55.42 -37.20
N MET A 66 3.13 55.58 -38.29
CA MET A 66 4.53 56.02 -38.20
C MET A 66 4.66 57.43 -37.61
N GLU A 67 3.77 58.34 -38.00
CA GLU A 67 3.77 59.72 -37.50
C GLU A 67 3.32 59.77 -36.04
N THR A 68 2.34 58.95 -35.66
CA THR A 68 1.90 58.79 -34.27
C THR A 68 3.04 58.30 -33.37
N ILE A 69 3.85 57.35 -33.83
CA ILE A 69 5.02 56.86 -33.10
C ILE A 69 6.08 57.97 -32.97
N LYS A 70 6.35 58.74 -34.04
CA LYS A 70 7.31 59.86 -33.99
C LYS A 70 6.87 60.94 -33.00
N ILE A 71 5.60 61.35 -33.02
CA ILE A 71 5.05 62.34 -32.09
C ILE A 71 5.17 61.83 -30.64
N ARG A 72 4.88 60.55 -30.40
CA ARG A 72 5.06 59.94 -29.08
C ARG A 72 6.52 59.90 -28.63
N ARG A 73 7.47 59.61 -29.53
CA ARG A 73 8.92 59.58 -29.22
C ARG A 73 9.49 60.96 -28.93
N ILE A 74 9.03 62.00 -29.62
CA ILE A 74 9.46 63.39 -29.38
C ILE A 74 8.84 63.92 -28.09
N GLY A 75 7.59 63.53 -27.80
CA GLY A 75 6.89 63.93 -26.58
C GLY A 75 7.25 63.10 -25.34
N TYR A 76 6.44 63.30 -24.29
CA TYR A 76 6.53 62.56 -23.02
C TYR A 76 5.28 61.67 -22.86
N PRO A 77 5.32 60.42 -23.35
CA PRO A 77 4.18 59.51 -23.34
C PRO A 77 3.83 59.04 -21.91
N ILE A 78 4.82 58.94 -21.02
CA ILE A 78 4.63 58.44 -19.65
C ILE A 78 4.44 59.63 -18.69
N ARG A 79 3.37 59.57 -17.89
CA ARG A 79 2.93 60.68 -17.04
C ARG A 79 2.46 60.15 -15.70
N HIS A 80 3.23 60.39 -14.65
CA HIS A 80 2.86 59.99 -13.29
C HIS A 80 2.44 61.20 -12.47
N ASP A 81 1.41 61.05 -11.63
CA ASP A 81 1.19 61.98 -10.54
C ASP A 81 2.28 61.83 -9.48
N PHE A 82 2.63 62.91 -8.78
CA PHE A 82 3.73 62.88 -7.80
C PHE A 82 3.55 61.80 -6.73
N ASN A 83 2.33 61.58 -6.27
CA ASN A 83 2.04 60.54 -5.27
C ASN A 83 2.37 59.14 -5.78
N GLU A 84 1.90 58.82 -6.99
CA GLU A 84 2.13 57.53 -7.63
C GLU A 84 3.62 57.31 -7.93
N PHE A 85 4.28 58.35 -8.42
CA PHE A 85 5.71 58.32 -8.73
C PHE A 85 6.56 58.06 -7.48
N VAL A 86 6.31 58.79 -6.39
CA VAL A 86 7.06 58.62 -5.15
C VAL A 86 6.78 57.24 -4.55
N HIS A 87 5.52 56.81 -4.47
CA HIS A 87 5.18 55.49 -3.94
C HIS A 87 5.89 54.36 -4.70
N ARG A 88 6.02 54.48 -6.03
CA ARG A 88 6.67 53.49 -6.89
C ARG A 88 8.19 53.53 -6.80
N TYR A 89 8.80 54.71 -6.85
CA TYR A 89 10.25 54.87 -7.03
C TYR A 89 11.02 55.32 -5.78
N ALA A 90 10.36 55.57 -4.65
CA ALA A 90 11.02 55.98 -3.40
C ALA A 90 12.10 55.00 -2.94
N ALA A 91 11.97 53.71 -3.25
CA ALA A 91 12.96 52.69 -2.91
C ALA A 91 14.37 53.00 -3.45
N ILE A 92 14.48 53.76 -4.55
CA ILE A 92 15.76 54.16 -5.17
C ILE A 92 16.55 55.09 -4.23
N ALA A 93 15.86 55.88 -3.40
CA ALA A 93 16.46 56.83 -2.47
C ALA A 93 16.06 56.51 -1.02
N PRO A 94 16.78 55.61 -0.32
CA PRO A 94 16.37 55.08 0.99
C PRO A 94 16.16 56.15 2.08
N ALA A 95 16.91 57.25 2.02
CA ALA A 95 16.75 58.38 2.94
C ALA A 95 15.41 59.11 2.72
N LEU A 96 15.02 59.30 1.46
CA LEU A 96 13.76 59.93 1.08
C LEU A 96 12.57 58.99 1.33
N GLU A 97 12.73 57.68 1.10
CA GLU A 97 11.72 56.66 1.40
C GLU A 97 11.32 56.68 2.87
N ARG A 98 12.30 56.80 3.78
CA ARG A 98 12.05 56.87 5.22
C ARG A 98 11.28 58.14 5.60
N MET A 99 11.66 59.29 5.05
CA MET A 99 10.96 60.55 5.30
C MET A 99 9.53 60.52 4.78
N HIS A 100 9.31 59.96 3.59
CA HIS A 100 7.97 59.79 3.01
C HIS A 100 7.10 58.88 3.88
N LYS A 101 7.59 57.70 4.27
CA LYS A 101 6.85 56.78 5.14
C LYS A 101 6.54 57.37 6.52
N GLN A 102 7.42 58.22 7.06
CA GLN A 102 7.18 58.93 8.31
C GLN A 102 6.14 60.04 8.18
N ALA A 103 6.11 60.75 7.04
CA ALA A 103 5.10 61.76 6.74
C ALA A 103 3.72 61.11 6.52
N GLU A 104 3.66 60.03 5.74
CA GLU A 104 2.44 59.25 5.51
C GLU A 104 1.87 58.70 6.82
N ALA A 105 2.72 58.19 7.72
CA ALA A 105 2.29 57.71 9.04
C ALA A 105 1.70 58.82 9.93
N ARG A 106 1.98 60.09 9.64
CA ARG A 106 1.41 61.27 10.32
C ARG A 106 0.16 61.82 9.61
N GLY A 107 -0.28 61.20 8.51
CA GLY A 107 -1.42 61.65 7.71
C GLY A 107 -1.13 62.85 6.81
N ASP A 108 0.13 63.27 6.69
CA ASP A 108 0.57 64.34 5.81
C ASP A 108 1.08 63.75 4.49
N ARG A 109 0.73 64.37 3.35
CA ARG A 109 1.23 63.93 2.04
C ARG A 109 2.69 64.31 1.82
N GLY A 110 3.23 65.23 2.62
CA GLY A 110 4.60 65.76 2.49
C GLY A 110 4.82 66.46 1.15
N ASP A 111 6.02 67.03 0.95
CA ASP A 111 6.37 67.67 -0.32
C ASP A 111 6.77 66.62 -1.38
N GLN A 112 5.76 65.93 -1.91
CA GLN A 112 5.91 64.84 -2.89
C GLN A 112 6.61 65.31 -4.16
N ARG A 113 6.45 66.59 -4.52
CA ARG A 113 7.13 67.18 -5.67
C ARG A 113 8.63 67.22 -5.44
N THR A 114 9.08 67.72 -4.30
CA THR A 114 10.51 67.78 -3.97
C THR A 114 11.14 66.40 -3.87
N ILE A 115 10.40 65.40 -3.36
CA ILE A 115 10.87 64.01 -3.33
C ILE A 115 11.00 63.44 -4.75
N ALA A 116 10.01 63.66 -5.61
CA ALA A 116 10.05 63.20 -7.00
C ALA A 116 11.22 63.83 -7.78
N ILE A 117 11.49 65.13 -7.60
CA ILE A 117 12.62 65.82 -8.22
C ILE A 117 13.93 65.16 -7.83
N LYS A 118 14.14 64.95 -6.52
CA LYS A 118 15.38 64.34 -6.01
C LYS A 118 15.56 62.88 -6.47
N ILE A 119 14.46 62.12 -6.58
CA ILE A 119 14.52 60.76 -7.14
C ILE A 119 14.99 60.80 -8.60
N CYS A 120 14.46 61.72 -9.41
CA CYS A 120 14.91 61.90 -10.79
C CYS A 120 16.37 62.38 -10.87
N GLU A 121 16.82 63.30 -10.00
CA GLU A 121 18.22 63.74 -9.97
C GLU A 121 19.20 62.60 -9.65
N ILE A 122 18.81 61.69 -8.75
CA ILE A 122 19.62 60.53 -8.36
C ILE A 122 19.64 59.46 -9.47
N ALA A 123 18.49 59.19 -10.08
CA ALA A 123 18.32 58.09 -11.01
C ALA A 123 18.59 58.46 -12.49
N LEU A 124 18.37 59.73 -12.86
CA LEU A 124 18.39 60.24 -14.22
C LEU A 124 19.22 61.55 -14.33
N PRO A 125 20.52 61.55 -13.96
CA PRO A 125 21.32 62.76 -14.00
C PRO A 125 21.52 63.27 -15.44
N GLY A 126 21.16 64.54 -15.67
CA GLY A 126 21.37 65.21 -16.97
C GLY A 126 20.50 64.72 -18.13
N GLN A 127 19.41 63.99 -17.85
CA GLN A 127 18.51 63.45 -18.87
C GLN A 127 17.34 64.39 -19.16
N ASP A 128 16.72 64.22 -20.34
CA ASP A 128 15.63 65.07 -20.82
C ASP A 128 14.26 64.63 -20.25
N TYR A 129 14.06 64.78 -18.93
CA TYR A 129 12.75 64.62 -18.27
C TYR A 129 12.16 65.98 -17.89
N GLN A 130 10.83 66.06 -17.78
CA GLN A 130 10.15 67.32 -17.46
C GLN A 130 9.28 67.19 -16.20
N ILE A 131 9.34 68.20 -15.35
CA ILE A 131 8.56 68.26 -14.10
C ILE A 131 7.48 69.32 -14.25
N GLY A 132 6.22 68.89 -14.24
CA GLY A 132 5.08 69.78 -14.27
C GLY A 132 4.67 70.31 -12.89
N LYS A 133 3.48 70.91 -12.83
CA LYS A 133 2.89 71.38 -11.56
C LYS A 133 2.39 70.24 -10.67
N ASN A 134 1.89 69.16 -11.27
CA ASN A 134 1.28 68.03 -10.57
C ASN A 134 1.85 66.65 -10.98
N LYS A 135 2.63 66.60 -12.08
CA LYS A 135 3.03 65.36 -12.74
C LYS A 135 4.50 65.36 -13.13
N VAL A 136 5.09 64.17 -13.18
CA VAL A 136 6.40 63.88 -13.79
C VAL A 136 6.17 63.34 -15.20
N PHE A 137 6.89 63.89 -16.17
CA PHE A 137 6.80 63.55 -17.59
C PHE A 137 8.09 62.85 -18.03
N LEU A 138 7.93 61.62 -18.53
CA LEU A 138 9.03 60.73 -18.89
C LEU A 138 8.90 60.26 -20.34
N LYS A 139 10.06 59.96 -20.95
CA LYS A 139 10.17 59.16 -22.17
C LYS A 139 10.35 57.69 -21.77
N ASP A 140 10.09 56.78 -22.70
CA ASP A 140 10.15 55.33 -22.46
C ASP A 140 11.55 54.89 -21.94
N GLU A 141 12.62 55.51 -22.46
CA GLU A 141 14.00 55.24 -22.02
C GLU A 141 14.23 55.60 -20.54
N HIS A 142 13.68 56.72 -20.08
CA HIS A 142 13.83 57.19 -18.70
C HIS A 142 13.05 56.34 -17.70
N ASP A 143 11.84 55.91 -18.06
CA ASP A 143 11.05 54.99 -17.22
C ASP A 143 11.73 53.62 -17.10
N ALA A 144 12.29 53.10 -18.20
CA ALA A 144 13.08 51.87 -18.17
C ALA A 144 14.30 51.97 -17.24
N MET A 145 15.01 53.10 -17.26
CA MET A 145 16.15 53.36 -16.35
C MET A 145 15.71 53.42 -14.88
N LEU A 146 14.61 54.11 -14.57
CA LEU A 146 14.04 54.17 -13.21
C LEU A 146 13.61 52.78 -12.72
N GLU A 147 12.97 51.99 -13.57
CA GLU A 147 12.52 50.64 -13.25
C GLU A 147 13.72 49.71 -13.02
N GLN A 148 14.78 49.81 -13.83
CA GLN A 148 16.03 49.07 -13.64
C GLN A 148 16.72 49.43 -12.31
N ALA A 149 16.79 50.73 -11.97
CA ALA A 149 17.35 51.19 -10.70
C ALA A 149 16.55 50.67 -9.51
N ARG A 150 15.21 50.69 -9.60
CA ARG A 150 14.30 50.13 -8.59
C ARG A 150 14.52 48.62 -8.42
N GLN A 151 14.59 47.86 -9.52
CA GLN A 151 14.82 46.42 -9.50
C GLN A 151 16.15 46.06 -8.82
N LYS A 152 17.22 46.84 -9.06
CA LYS A 152 18.52 46.63 -8.43
C LYS A 152 18.43 46.75 -6.90
N VAL A 153 17.80 47.81 -6.39
CA VAL A 153 17.64 48.00 -4.94
C VAL A 153 16.77 46.91 -4.31
N LEU A 154 15.70 46.49 -4.98
CA LEU A 154 14.86 45.40 -4.51
C LEU A 154 15.62 44.07 -4.47
N ALA A 155 16.43 43.78 -5.49
CA ALA A 155 17.27 42.59 -5.52
C ALA A 155 18.27 42.56 -4.35
N ASP A 156 18.92 43.68 -4.04
CA ASP A 156 19.85 43.78 -2.91
C ASP A 156 19.15 43.53 -1.56
N ARG A 157 17.94 44.07 -1.37
CA ARG A 157 17.11 43.82 -0.17
C ARG A 157 16.70 42.34 -0.07
N ILE A 158 16.29 41.74 -1.18
CA ILE A 158 15.94 40.31 -1.25
C ILE A 158 17.17 39.45 -0.91
N LEU A 159 18.35 39.79 -1.41
CA LEU A 159 19.60 39.09 -1.10
C LEU A 159 19.95 39.18 0.39
N ALA A 160 19.79 40.35 1.01
CA ALA A 160 19.98 40.51 2.46
C ALA A 160 19.04 39.63 3.27
N LEU A 161 17.75 39.58 2.89
CA LEU A 161 16.75 38.70 3.50
C LEU A 161 17.10 37.22 3.31
N GLN A 162 17.46 36.83 2.09
CA GLN A 162 17.87 35.46 1.78
C GLN A 162 19.09 35.04 2.60
N LYS A 163 20.10 35.91 2.76
CA LYS A 163 21.28 35.65 3.60
C LYS A 163 20.88 35.41 5.07
N ALA A 164 20.01 36.25 5.62
CA ALA A 164 19.53 36.11 7.00
C ALA A 164 18.76 34.78 7.21
N VAL A 165 17.85 34.45 6.29
CA VAL A 165 17.06 33.21 6.33
C VAL A 165 17.95 31.97 6.17
N ARG A 166 18.88 31.97 5.20
CA ARG A 166 19.83 30.86 5.01
C ARG A 166 20.70 30.66 6.25
N ARG A 167 21.19 31.73 6.87
CA ARG A 167 21.94 31.68 8.13
C ARG A 167 21.12 31.02 9.24
N TYR A 168 19.86 31.43 9.40
CA TYR A 168 18.96 30.86 10.41
C TYR A 168 18.76 29.35 10.22
N TYR A 169 18.47 28.89 8.99
CA TYR A 169 18.32 27.46 8.71
C TYR A 169 19.61 26.67 8.94
N ALA A 170 20.76 27.19 8.48
CA ALA A 170 22.06 26.55 8.68
C ALA A 170 22.39 26.41 10.18
N GLN A 171 22.14 27.46 10.97
CA GLN A 171 22.36 27.42 12.42
C GLN A 171 21.44 26.41 13.10
N ARG A 172 20.17 26.30 12.69
CA ARG A 172 19.23 25.32 13.22
C ARG A 172 19.60 23.88 12.87
N GLN A 173 20.04 23.63 11.64
CA GLN A 173 20.52 22.31 11.21
C GLN A 173 21.77 21.90 11.98
N PHE A 174 22.74 22.80 12.14
CA PHE A 174 23.95 22.55 12.92
C PHE A 174 23.62 22.18 14.38
N GLN A 175 22.70 22.90 15.02
CA GLN A 175 22.28 22.60 16.39
C GLN A 175 21.60 21.23 16.50
N ARG A 176 20.79 20.82 15.51
CA ARG A 176 20.19 19.47 15.47
C ARG A 176 21.26 18.38 15.31
N ALA A 177 22.18 18.55 14.37
CA ALA A 177 23.27 17.61 14.13
C ALA A 177 24.15 17.44 15.37
N LYS A 178 24.49 18.55 16.05
CA LYS A 178 25.24 18.54 17.31
C LYS A 178 24.52 17.74 18.40
N LYS A 179 23.21 17.96 18.59
CA LYS A 179 22.43 17.20 19.59
C LYS A 179 22.39 15.70 19.30
N LEU A 180 22.21 15.32 18.04
CA LEU A 180 22.21 13.91 17.63
C LEU A 180 23.59 13.26 17.81
N ALA A 181 24.67 13.95 17.44
CA ALA A 181 26.03 13.45 17.63
C ALA A 181 26.35 13.22 19.11
N LEU A 182 25.98 14.17 19.98
CA LEU A 182 26.15 14.02 21.43
C LEU A 182 25.32 12.85 21.98
N TRP A 183 24.07 12.71 21.54
CA TRP A 183 23.21 11.59 21.95
C TRP A 183 23.77 10.24 21.51
N LEU A 184 24.28 10.14 20.28
CA LEU A 184 24.88 8.92 19.76
C LEU A 184 26.16 8.56 20.52
N GLN A 185 27.03 9.54 20.80
CA GLN A 185 28.23 9.36 21.60
C GLN A 185 27.89 8.85 23.01
N GLN A 186 26.93 9.48 23.69
CA GLN A 186 26.49 9.05 25.03
C GLN A 186 25.86 7.65 25.01
N SER A 187 25.04 7.35 24.01
CA SER A 187 24.38 6.04 23.87
C SER A 187 25.40 4.94 23.59
N TRP A 188 26.40 5.20 22.74
CA TRP A 188 27.47 4.27 22.44
C TRP A 188 28.34 3.99 23.66
N LEU A 189 28.76 5.03 24.40
CA LEU A 189 29.52 4.86 25.63
C LEU A 189 28.75 4.00 26.65
N CYS A 190 27.45 4.27 26.83
CA CYS A 190 26.60 3.46 27.71
C CYS A 190 26.46 2.01 27.23
N TYR A 191 26.31 1.78 25.93
CA TYR A 191 26.23 0.43 25.35
C TYR A 191 27.55 -0.34 25.51
N ALA A 192 28.69 0.29 25.22
CA ALA A 192 30.00 -0.31 25.33
C ALA A 192 30.28 -0.78 26.77
N GLU A 193 30.01 0.08 27.76
CA GLU A 193 30.14 -0.26 29.18
C GLU A 193 29.20 -1.40 29.60
N ARG A 194 27.92 -1.35 29.18
CA ARG A 194 26.96 -2.44 29.47
C ARG A 194 27.37 -3.76 28.86
N ARG A 195 27.94 -3.74 27.65
CA ARG A 195 28.43 -4.93 26.97
C ARG A 195 29.61 -5.53 27.73
N ALA A 196 30.61 -4.72 28.09
CA ALA A 196 31.76 -5.16 28.88
C ALA A 196 31.31 -5.78 30.22
N TYR A 197 30.37 -5.14 30.92
CA TYR A 197 29.80 -5.68 32.16
C TYR A 197 29.07 -7.02 31.95
N CYS A 198 28.28 -7.15 30.88
CA CYS A 198 27.58 -8.41 30.56
C CYS A 198 28.57 -9.54 30.24
N GLU A 199 29.63 -9.26 29.49
CA GLU A 199 30.69 -10.21 29.18
C GLU A 199 31.40 -10.67 30.46
N MET A 200 31.78 -9.74 31.34
CA MET A 200 32.35 -10.05 32.66
C MET A 200 31.40 -10.93 33.49
N ARG A 201 30.12 -10.55 33.61
CA ARG A 201 29.12 -11.30 34.39
C ARG A 201 28.89 -12.71 33.85
N ASN A 202 28.86 -12.88 32.53
CA ASN A 202 28.74 -14.19 31.90
C ASN A 202 29.99 -15.04 32.14
N GLY A 203 31.18 -14.44 32.15
CA GLY A 203 32.42 -15.08 32.56
C GLY A 203 32.35 -15.63 33.99
N PHE A 204 31.92 -14.80 34.95
CA PHE A 204 31.73 -15.24 36.34
C PHE A 204 30.71 -16.38 36.49
N ARG A 205 29.58 -16.31 35.77
CA ARG A 205 28.57 -17.38 35.78
C ARG A 205 29.10 -18.70 35.24
N ARG A 206 29.92 -18.66 34.19
CA ARG A 206 30.58 -19.86 33.64
C ARG A 206 31.53 -20.47 34.66
N LEU A 207 32.33 -19.64 35.33
CA LEU A 207 33.24 -20.09 36.38
C LEU A 207 32.48 -20.72 37.56
N GLN A 208 31.39 -20.09 37.99
CA GLN A 208 30.52 -20.63 39.04
C GLN A 208 29.91 -21.98 38.63
N ALA A 209 29.42 -22.11 37.40
CA ALA A 209 28.87 -23.37 36.90
C ALA A 209 29.91 -24.50 36.83
N VAL A 210 31.15 -24.20 36.45
CA VAL A 210 32.25 -25.19 36.43
C VAL A 210 32.58 -25.64 37.86
N TYR A 211 32.65 -24.71 38.81
CA TYR A 211 32.86 -25.02 40.22
C TYR A 211 31.74 -25.91 40.79
N ASP A 212 30.47 -25.55 40.53
CA ASP A 212 29.31 -26.32 40.98
C ASP A 212 29.29 -27.71 40.34
N MET A 213 29.63 -27.83 39.06
CA MET A 213 29.76 -29.10 38.36
C MET A 213 30.82 -30.00 39.01
N GLN A 214 31.99 -29.46 39.33
CA GLN A 214 33.06 -30.24 39.99
C GLN A 214 32.61 -30.73 41.37
N HIS A 215 32.04 -29.83 42.18
CA HIS A 215 31.58 -30.17 43.53
C HIS A 215 30.42 -31.17 43.53
N ILE A 216 29.48 -31.08 42.58
CA ILE A 216 28.41 -32.08 42.40
C ILE A 216 28.99 -33.41 41.90
N GLY A 217 29.93 -33.37 40.96
CA GLY A 217 30.59 -34.55 40.40
C GLY A 217 31.33 -35.37 41.46
N GLU A 218 32.05 -34.72 42.38
CA GLU A 218 32.72 -35.38 43.51
C GLU A 218 31.73 -36.09 44.43
N LYS A 219 30.61 -35.44 44.76
CA LYS A 219 29.54 -36.06 45.57
C LYS A 219 28.88 -37.24 44.86
N GLN A 220 28.62 -37.12 43.56
CA GLN A 220 28.04 -38.22 42.77
C GLN A 220 28.99 -39.41 42.67
N LYS A 221 30.29 -39.17 42.47
CA LYS A 221 31.29 -40.24 42.45
C LYS A 221 31.31 -41.03 43.77
N LEU A 222 31.31 -40.34 44.90
CA LEU A 222 31.21 -40.98 46.23
C LEU A 222 29.91 -41.79 46.37
N TYR A 223 28.79 -41.26 45.88
CA TYR A 223 27.49 -41.96 45.90
C TYR A 223 27.51 -43.23 45.04
N TYR A 224 28.05 -43.18 43.82
CA TYR A 224 28.15 -44.33 42.92
C TYR A 224 29.19 -45.37 43.35
N GLU A 225 30.22 -45.01 44.11
CA GLU A 225 31.18 -45.98 44.68
C GLU A 225 30.59 -46.72 45.90
N THR A 226 29.75 -46.06 46.68
CA THR A 226 29.17 -46.62 47.93
C THR A 226 27.93 -47.47 47.67
N LEU A 227 27.05 -47.07 46.75
CA LEU A 227 25.81 -47.77 46.42
C LEU A 227 25.99 -49.24 46.03
N PRO A 228 26.90 -49.62 45.10
CA PRO A 228 27.09 -51.02 44.72
C PRO A 228 27.53 -51.89 45.90
N ARG A 229 28.31 -51.34 46.85
CA ARG A 229 28.71 -52.06 48.07
C ARG A 229 27.51 -52.35 48.96
N ILE A 230 26.63 -51.37 49.15
CA ILE A 230 25.40 -51.56 49.93
C ILE A 230 24.45 -52.53 49.21
N GLN A 231 24.28 -52.37 47.89
CA GLN A 231 23.43 -53.24 47.09
C GLN A 231 23.95 -54.67 47.05
N THR A 232 25.25 -54.89 46.96
CA THR A 232 25.85 -56.24 47.00
C THR A 232 25.66 -56.88 48.37
N LEU A 233 25.84 -56.14 49.47
CA LEU A 233 25.53 -56.61 50.83
C LEU A 233 24.04 -56.97 50.99
N GLY A 234 23.14 -56.10 50.51
CA GLY A 234 21.69 -56.33 50.55
C GLY A 234 21.26 -57.53 49.69
N LYS A 235 21.78 -57.65 48.47
CA LYS A 235 21.55 -58.80 47.58
C LYS A 235 22.09 -60.10 48.20
N ALA A 236 23.28 -60.06 48.80
CA ALA A 236 23.87 -61.21 49.48
C ALA A 236 23.08 -61.64 50.73
N TYR A 237 22.53 -60.68 51.48
CA TYR A 237 21.64 -60.96 52.61
C TYR A 237 20.32 -61.60 52.14
N LEU A 238 19.68 -61.03 51.12
CA LEU A 238 18.45 -61.55 50.54
C LEU A 238 18.65 -62.94 49.93
N ALA A 239 19.77 -63.17 49.22
CA ALA A 239 20.12 -64.48 48.68
C ALA A 239 20.26 -65.54 49.79
N ARG A 240 20.95 -65.20 50.89
CA ARG A 240 21.09 -66.10 52.06
C ARG A 240 19.76 -66.39 52.74
N LYS A 241 18.91 -65.38 52.92
CA LYS A 241 17.55 -65.55 53.46
C LYS A 241 16.71 -66.47 52.57
N ASN A 242 16.74 -66.24 51.25
CA ASN A 242 16.00 -67.04 50.28
C ASN A 242 16.51 -68.48 50.21
N ALA A 243 17.83 -68.71 50.25
CA ALA A 243 18.43 -70.04 50.25
C ALA A 243 18.00 -70.86 51.49
N LYS A 244 17.80 -70.21 52.64
CA LYS A 244 17.29 -70.88 53.87
C LYS A 244 15.79 -71.20 53.80
N MET A 245 15.00 -70.39 53.10
CA MET A 245 13.54 -70.55 52.99
C MET A 245 13.13 -71.52 51.86
N ARG A 246 13.88 -71.58 50.76
CA ARG A 246 13.60 -72.45 49.60
C ARG A 246 13.45 -73.94 49.93
N PRO A 247 14.33 -74.60 50.71
CA PRO A 247 14.17 -76.02 51.02
C PRO A 247 12.94 -76.28 51.90
N LYS A 248 12.57 -75.36 52.80
CA LYS A 248 11.35 -75.46 53.60
C LYS A 248 10.09 -75.37 52.73
N ALA A 249 10.06 -74.40 51.82
CA ALA A 249 8.95 -74.24 50.89
C ALA A 249 8.85 -75.42 49.90
N PHE A 250 9.99 -75.96 49.46
CA PHE A 250 10.04 -77.14 48.60
C PHE A 250 9.55 -78.39 49.34
N GLY A 251 9.92 -78.58 50.61
CA GLY A 251 9.41 -79.67 51.45
C GLY A 251 7.88 -79.61 51.59
N ILE A 252 7.32 -78.45 51.93
CA ILE A 252 5.85 -78.25 52.03
C ILE A 252 5.16 -78.54 50.69
N LEU A 253 5.78 -78.15 49.57
CA LEU A 253 5.24 -78.40 48.24
C LEU A 253 5.32 -79.89 47.87
N GLN A 254 6.44 -80.56 48.16
CA GLN A 254 6.59 -82.00 47.94
C GLN A 254 5.57 -82.79 48.75
N GLU A 255 5.37 -82.46 50.03
CA GLU A 255 4.36 -83.10 50.87
C GLU A 255 2.95 -82.92 50.30
N LYS A 256 2.58 -81.71 49.87
CA LYS A 256 1.27 -81.47 49.25
C LYS A 256 1.08 -82.21 47.92
N ILE A 257 2.14 -82.31 47.11
CA ILE A 257 2.09 -83.05 45.85
C ILE A 257 1.95 -84.55 46.13
N LEU A 258 2.71 -85.10 47.08
CA LEU A 258 2.61 -86.51 47.48
C LEU A 258 1.23 -86.84 48.04
N GLN A 259 0.66 -85.98 48.90
CA GLN A 259 -0.71 -86.12 49.39
C GLN A 259 -1.74 -86.11 48.25
N TYR A 260 -1.59 -85.22 47.27
CA TYR A 260 -2.48 -85.16 46.11
C TYR A 260 -2.36 -86.40 45.21
N LEU A 261 -1.13 -86.87 44.94
CA LEU A 261 -0.89 -88.07 44.15
C LEU A 261 -1.49 -89.31 44.84
N GLY A 262 -1.27 -89.45 46.16
CA GLY A 262 -1.88 -90.53 46.95
C GLY A 262 -3.41 -90.48 46.95
N TRP A 263 -4.02 -89.30 47.16
CA TRP A 263 -5.48 -89.14 47.08
C TRP A 263 -6.03 -89.48 45.69
N ARG A 264 -5.33 -89.08 44.62
CA ARG A 264 -5.72 -89.36 43.23
C ARG A 264 -5.65 -90.85 42.91
N ASP A 265 -4.59 -91.53 43.33
CA ASP A 265 -4.39 -92.95 43.05
C ASP A 265 -5.38 -93.80 43.87
N PHE A 266 -5.64 -93.46 45.13
CA PHE A 266 -6.70 -94.08 45.95
C PHE A 266 -8.10 -93.92 45.34
N ARG A 267 -8.44 -92.72 44.86
CA ARG A 267 -9.71 -92.46 44.16
C ARG A 267 -9.86 -93.34 42.92
N ARG A 268 -8.77 -93.56 42.17
CA ARG A 268 -8.76 -94.42 40.98
C ARG A 268 -9.00 -95.88 41.34
N GLU A 269 -8.35 -96.40 42.38
CA GLU A 269 -8.55 -97.77 42.84
C GLU A 269 -9.97 -98.01 43.36
N GLN A 270 -10.55 -97.06 44.10
CA GLN A 270 -11.95 -97.16 44.54
C GLN A 270 -12.93 -97.24 43.35
N VAL A 271 -12.77 -96.39 42.34
CA VAL A 271 -13.64 -96.42 41.15
C VAL A 271 -13.47 -97.72 40.37
N LYS A 272 -12.25 -98.25 40.28
CA LYS A 272 -11.99 -99.56 39.66
C LYS A 272 -12.68 -100.69 40.43
N ALA A 273 -12.53 -100.73 41.76
CA ALA A 273 -13.10 -101.77 42.61
C ALA A 273 -14.63 -101.80 42.53
N LEU A 274 -15.30 -100.64 42.60
CA LEU A 274 -16.75 -100.53 42.44
C LEU A 274 -17.23 -101.07 41.08
N LYS A 275 -16.51 -100.76 39.99
CA LYS A 275 -16.85 -101.27 38.66
C LYS A 275 -16.59 -102.78 38.52
N LEU A 276 -15.56 -103.32 39.17
CA LEU A 276 -15.30 -104.76 39.20
C LEU A 276 -16.42 -105.51 39.93
N GLU A 277 -16.87 -105.00 41.08
CA GLU A 277 -18.02 -105.55 41.80
C GLU A 277 -19.31 -105.51 40.96
N GLU A 278 -19.55 -104.42 40.23
CA GLU A 278 -20.66 -104.33 39.27
C GLU A 278 -20.54 -105.39 38.16
N TYR A 279 -19.35 -105.59 37.61
CA TYR A 279 -19.13 -106.58 36.55
C TYR A 279 -19.26 -108.02 37.05
N GLU A 280 -18.84 -108.33 38.27
CA GLU A 280 -19.02 -109.66 38.88
C GLU A 280 -20.50 -109.98 39.12
N LYS A 281 -21.30 -108.98 39.52
CA LYS A 281 -22.75 -109.11 39.60
C LYS A 281 -23.36 -109.39 38.23
N PHE A 282 -23.01 -108.63 37.21
CA PHE A 282 -23.49 -108.88 35.85
C PHE A 282 -23.09 -110.26 35.32
N ARG A 283 -21.86 -110.72 35.62
CA ARG A 283 -21.42 -112.08 35.25
C ARG A 283 -22.29 -113.14 35.91
N SER A 284 -22.54 -112.98 37.22
CA SER A 284 -23.35 -113.92 38.00
C SER A 284 -24.80 -113.96 37.52
N GLU A 285 -25.36 -112.80 37.17
CA GLU A 285 -26.71 -112.68 36.59
C GLU A 285 -26.79 -113.30 35.19
N GLU A 286 -25.81 -113.05 34.31
CA GLU A 286 -25.74 -113.65 32.97
C GLU A 286 -25.56 -115.18 33.04
N GLU A 287 -24.71 -115.66 33.94
CA GLU A 287 -24.47 -117.09 34.19
C GLU A 287 -25.77 -117.79 34.61
N GLN A 288 -26.50 -117.23 35.58
CA GLN A 288 -27.79 -117.76 36.04
C GLN A 288 -28.84 -117.81 34.93
N LEU A 289 -28.94 -116.76 34.11
CA LEU A 289 -29.88 -116.68 32.98
C LEU A 289 -29.57 -117.70 31.87
N LEU A 290 -28.29 -117.98 31.62
CA LEU A 290 -27.84 -118.88 30.55
C LEU A 290 -27.84 -120.37 30.96
N THR A 291 -27.77 -120.69 32.26
CA THR A 291 -27.75 -122.08 32.78
C THR A 291 -28.90 -122.97 32.27
N PRO A 292 -30.17 -122.53 32.25
CA PRO A 292 -31.29 -123.34 31.77
C PRO A 292 -31.24 -123.65 30.27
N GLU A 293 -30.62 -122.78 29.46
CA GLU A 293 -30.64 -122.89 27.99
C GLU A 293 -29.47 -123.70 27.43
N LEU A 294 -28.27 -123.56 28.01
CA LEU A 294 -27.01 -124.03 27.42
C LEU A 294 -26.26 -125.06 28.27
N GLY A 295 -26.80 -125.39 29.45
CA GLY A 295 -26.13 -126.23 30.45
C GLY A 295 -25.04 -125.48 31.24
N PRO A 296 -24.63 -125.99 32.42
CA PRO A 296 -23.86 -125.24 33.41
C PRO A 296 -22.46 -124.82 32.92
N GLU A 297 -21.71 -125.69 32.24
CA GLU A 297 -20.33 -125.38 31.83
C GLU A 297 -20.27 -124.31 30.72
N LYS A 298 -21.16 -124.40 29.73
CA LYS A 298 -21.17 -123.47 28.59
C LYS A 298 -21.74 -122.10 28.95
N ALA A 299 -22.70 -122.05 29.88
CA ALA A 299 -23.24 -120.81 30.43
C ALA A 299 -22.15 -120.01 31.19
N HIS A 300 -21.36 -120.70 32.01
CA HIS A 300 -20.23 -120.10 32.71
C HIS A 300 -19.19 -119.53 31.73
N GLU A 301 -18.80 -120.28 30.70
CA GLU A 301 -17.79 -119.83 29.73
C GLU A 301 -18.22 -118.59 28.93
N ALA A 302 -19.50 -118.51 28.54
CA ALA A 302 -20.05 -117.35 27.84
C ALA A 302 -20.14 -116.10 28.74
N ALA A 303 -20.58 -116.26 30.00
CA ALA A 303 -20.64 -115.17 30.97
C ALA A 303 -19.22 -114.68 31.35
N GLN A 304 -18.26 -115.61 31.47
CA GLN A 304 -16.85 -115.30 31.73
C GLN A 304 -16.24 -114.50 30.56
N ALA A 305 -16.51 -114.88 29.30
CA ALA A 305 -16.04 -114.14 28.13
C ALA A 305 -16.62 -112.72 28.04
N ALA A 306 -17.89 -112.53 28.42
CA ALA A 306 -18.52 -111.21 28.49
C ALA A 306 -17.91 -110.34 29.61
N TYR A 307 -17.59 -110.94 30.76
CA TYR A 307 -16.85 -110.29 31.85
C TYR A 307 -15.45 -109.84 31.42
N ASP A 308 -14.69 -110.71 30.75
CA ASP A 308 -13.35 -110.40 30.26
C ASP A 308 -13.37 -109.26 29.22
N ALA A 309 -14.37 -109.23 28.34
CA ALA A 309 -14.55 -108.13 27.39
C ALA A 309 -14.86 -106.79 28.10
N ARG A 310 -15.68 -106.81 29.16
CA ARG A 310 -15.96 -105.61 29.99
C ARG A 310 -14.71 -105.13 30.74
N LEU A 311 -13.87 -106.05 31.20
CA LEU A 311 -12.61 -105.74 31.89
C LEU A 311 -11.65 -104.96 30.98
N VAL A 312 -11.51 -105.38 29.71
CA VAL A 312 -10.66 -104.69 28.72
C VAL A 312 -11.17 -103.28 28.43
N ASN A 313 -12.48 -103.12 28.22
CA ASN A 313 -13.09 -101.80 27.98
C ASN A 313 -12.88 -100.84 29.16
N LEU A 314 -12.96 -101.34 30.40
CA LEU A 314 -12.67 -100.55 31.60
C LEU A 314 -11.22 -100.06 31.65
N GLU A 315 -10.26 -100.88 31.24
CA GLU A 315 -8.86 -100.47 31.18
C GLU A 315 -8.63 -99.39 30.12
N GLU A 316 -9.30 -99.48 28.97
CA GLU A 316 -9.23 -98.47 27.91
C GLU A 316 -9.85 -97.14 28.33
N ASP A 317 -11.05 -97.14 28.93
CA ASP A 317 -11.74 -95.95 29.45
C ASP A 317 -10.84 -95.18 30.43
N ILE A 318 -10.18 -95.90 31.34
CA ILE A 318 -9.29 -95.29 32.34
C ILE A 318 -8.07 -94.66 31.67
N ARG A 319 -7.53 -95.27 30.60
CA ARG A 319 -6.42 -94.71 29.82
C ARG A 319 -6.85 -93.46 29.06
N GLU A 320 -8.06 -93.40 28.50
CA GLU A 320 -8.56 -92.22 27.82
C GLU A 320 -8.79 -91.03 28.76
N GLN A 321 -9.40 -91.27 29.94
CA GLN A 321 -9.58 -90.22 30.95
C GLN A 321 -8.24 -89.60 31.38
N LEU A 322 -7.21 -90.44 31.56
CA LEU A 322 -5.84 -90.02 31.86
C LEU A 322 -5.27 -89.10 30.76
N ARG A 323 -5.50 -89.42 29.48
CA ARG A 323 -5.05 -88.58 28.36
C ARG A 323 -5.77 -87.23 28.33
N ALA A 324 -7.09 -87.22 28.56
CA ALA A 324 -7.89 -86.00 28.58
C ALA A 324 -7.47 -85.03 29.71
N ASP A 325 -7.13 -85.55 30.89
CA ASP A 325 -6.65 -84.73 32.01
C ASP A 325 -5.27 -84.09 31.74
N ILE A 326 -4.38 -84.80 31.04
CA ILE A 326 -3.07 -84.26 30.63
C ILE A 326 -3.25 -83.08 29.66
N ILE A 327 -4.20 -83.17 28.73
CA ILE A 327 -4.48 -82.10 27.76
C ILE A 327 -5.03 -80.86 28.48
N ARG A 328 -6.04 -81.04 29.36
CA ARG A 328 -6.63 -79.94 30.15
C ARG A 328 -5.59 -79.22 31.02
N ALA A 329 -4.62 -79.95 31.57
CA ALA A 329 -3.53 -79.35 32.35
C ALA A 329 -2.59 -78.48 31.50
N ARG A 330 -2.25 -78.92 30.28
CA ARG A 330 -1.41 -78.14 29.34
C ARG A 330 -2.08 -76.84 28.90
N GLU A 331 -3.38 -76.87 28.61
CA GLU A 331 -4.14 -75.69 28.20
C GLU A 331 -4.13 -74.60 29.29
N LYS A 332 -4.38 -74.99 30.55
CA LYS A 332 -4.29 -74.05 31.70
C LYS A 332 -2.90 -73.41 31.82
N GLN A 333 -1.83 -74.17 31.57
CA GLN A 333 -0.46 -73.66 31.64
C GLN A 333 -0.17 -72.63 30.53
N SER A 334 -0.75 -72.82 29.33
CA SER A 334 -0.60 -71.89 28.21
C SER A 334 -1.30 -70.55 28.44
N GLY A 335 -2.47 -70.55 29.09
CA GLY A 335 -3.23 -69.34 29.42
C GLY A 335 -2.53 -68.41 30.41
N ILE A 336 -1.76 -68.97 31.36
CA ILE A 336 -0.99 -68.20 32.34
C ILE A 336 0.18 -67.45 31.67
N LYS A 337 0.83 -68.06 30.68
CA LYS A 337 1.93 -67.41 29.94
C LYS A 337 1.48 -66.24 29.07
N ARG A 338 0.25 -66.26 28.54
CA ARG A 338 -0.28 -65.16 27.73
C ARG A 338 -0.51 -63.89 28.55
N ARG A 339 -1.10 -64.00 29.74
CA ARG A 339 -1.34 -62.83 30.62
C ARG A 339 -0.06 -62.07 30.99
N TYR A 340 1.06 -62.79 31.15
CA TYR A 340 2.35 -62.17 31.49
C TYR A 340 2.97 -61.35 30.35
N ARG A 341 2.52 -61.53 29.09
CA ARG A 341 3.07 -60.82 27.93
C ARG A 341 2.37 -59.49 27.67
N ASP A 342 1.07 -59.40 27.96
CA ASP A 342 0.25 -58.23 27.63
C ASP A 342 0.52 -57.03 28.56
N ASP A 343 0.99 -57.27 29.78
CA ASP A 343 1.27 -56.20 30.77
C ASP A 343 2.52 -55.36 30.44
N ASN A 344 3.37 -55.77 29.48
CA ASN A 344 4.67 -55.12 29.21
C ASN A 344 4.69 -54.18 27.98
N ALA A 345 3.57 -53.96 27.29
CA ALA A 345 3.55 -53.27 25.98
C ALA A 345 3.12 -51.79 25.98
N ASN A 346 2.73 -51.20 27.13
CA ASN A 346 2.04 -49.89 27.15
C ASN A 346 2.85 -48.71 27.75
N GLY A 347 4.10 -48.49 27.36
CA GLY A 347 4.81 -47.28 27.82
C GLY A 347 6.00 -46.86 26.98
N GLU A 348 5.79 -45.95 26.02
CA GLU A 348 6.80 -45.01 25.49
C GLU A 348 6.12 -43.93 24.60
N ASP A 349 6.09 -42.67 25.07
CA ASP A 349 5.65 -41.46 24.33
C ASP A 349 6.84 -40.49 24.13
N GLY A 350 6.99 -39.93 22.93
CA GLY A 350 8.09 -39.04 22.51
C GLY A 350 7.73 -37.54 22.37
N LEU A 351 8.74 -36.68 22.60
CA LEU A 351 8.71 -35.20 22.50
C LEU A 351 9.05 -34.67 21.08
N PRO A 352 8.48 -33.55 20.59
CA PRO A 352 8.80 -32.99 19.28
C PRO A 352 9.81 -31.81 19.31
N GLY A 353 10.80 -31.86 18.41
CA GLY A 353 11.79 -30.83 18.16
C GLY A 353 11.44 -29.86 17.01
N SER A 354 11.88 -28.62 17.15
CA SER A 354 11.63 -27.48 16.23
C SER A 354 12.74 -27.34 15.19
N GLN A 355 12.39 -27.29 13.90
CA GLN A 355 13.24 -26.76 12.83
C GLN A 355 12.42 -25.80 11.95
N ARG A 356 12.75 -24.50 12.00
CA ARG A 356 12.23 -23.47 11.09
C ARG A 356 13.13 -23.41 9.85
N GLN A 357 12.64 -23.90 8.71
CA GLN A 357 13.21 -23.60 7.40
C GLN A 357 12.62 -22.28 6.86
N LEU A 358 13.50 -21.41 6.35
CA LEU A 358 13.15 -20.22 5.57
C LEU A 358 12.47 -20.65 4.27
N LYS A 359 11.18 -20.33 4.10
CA LYS A 359 10.43 -20.58 2.85
C LYS A 359 10.80 -19.51 1.81
N GLN A 360 11.29 -19.94 0.65
CA GLN A 360 11.27 -19.13 -0.57
C GLN A 360 9.81 -18.83 -0.94
N GLU A 361 9.45 -17.55 -1.08
CA GLU A 361 8.10 -17.15 -1.48
C GLU A 361 7.89 -17.48 -2.97
N SER A 362 7.04 -18.47 -3.24
CA SER A 362 6.56 -18.80 -4.58
C SER A 362 5.75 -17.64 -5.18
N ASP A 363 6.00 -17.29 -6.45
CA ASP A 363 5.25 -16.29 -7.24
C ASP A 363 3.72 -16.50 -7.09
N PRO A 364 2.98 -15.53 -6.52
CA PRO A 364 1.55 -15.67 -6.23
C PRO A 364 0.66 -15.81 -7.48
N PHE A 365 1.17 -15.46 -8.68
CA PHE A 365 0.43 -15.60 -9.93
C PHE A 365 0.65 -16.95 -10.62
N LYS A 366 1.63 -17.75 -10.18
CA LYS A 366 1.87 -19.11 -10.69
C LYS A 366 1.21 -20.21 -9.84
N THR A 367 0.83 -19.90 -8.61
CA THR A 367 0.20 -20.86 -7.69
C THR A 367 -1.31 -20.96 -7.90
N ASP A 368 -1.88 -22.14 -7.66
CA ASP A 368 -3.33 -22.33 -7.55
C ASP A 368 -3.87 -21.56 -6.33
N VAL A 369 -4.86 -20.70 -6.57
CA VAL A 369 -5.48 -19.81 -5.57
C VAL A 369 -6.91 -20.22 -5.20
N SER A 370 -7.43 -21.33 -5.73
CA SER A 370 -8.80 -21.81 -5.50
C SER A 370 -9.16 -21.94 -4.00
N ARG A 371 -8.17 -22.25 -3.14
CA ARG A 371 -8.37 -22.41 -1.69
C ARG A 371 -8.42 -21.10 -0.91
N ASN A 372 -7.98 -19.99 -1.51
CA ASN A 372 -7.81 -18.67 -0.89
C ASN A 372 -9.09 -17.83 -1.01
N SER A 373 -10.19 -18.21 -0.36
CA SER A 373 -11.42 -17.41 -0.38
C SER A 373 -11.35 -16.20 0.55
N PHE A 374 -12.01 -15.09 0.18
CA PHE A 374 -11.98 -13.85 0.95
C PHE A 374 -12.58 -14.03 2.36
N GLU A 375 -13.57 -14.91 2.53
CA GLU A 375 -14.16 -15.23 3.83
C GLU A 375 -13.13 -15.82 4.80
N LYS A 376 -12.21 -16.67 4.29
CA LYS A 376 -11.12 -17.21 5.11
C LYS A 376 -10.12 -16.14 5.51
N PHE A 377 -9.88 -15.16 4.65
CA PHE A 377 -9.04 -14.02 5.00
C PHE A 377 -9.69 -13.16 6.09
N ALA A 378 -10.95 -12.77 5.89
CA ALA A 378 -11.71 -11.99 6.86
C ALA A 378 -11.80 -12.70 8.21
N ALA A 379 -12.16 -13.99 8.24
CA ALA A 379 -12.23 -14.76 9.49
C ALA A 379 -10.90 -14.82 10.27
N LYS A 380 -9.76 -14.67 9.58
CA LYS A 380 -8.43 -14.71 10.18
C LYS A 380 -7.92 -13.33 10.60
N TYR A 381 -8.21 -12.29 9.83
CA TYR A 381 -7.58 -10.97 9.96
C TYR A 381 -8.53 -9.84 10.38
N PHE A 382 -9.85 -9.99 10.17
CA PHE A 382 -10.80 -8.95 10.58
C PHE A 382 -10.91 -8.91 12.11
N GLN A 383 -10.93 -7.69 12.63
CA GLN A 383 -11.07 -7.42 14.06
C GLN A 383 -12.53 -7.12 14.42
N HIS A 384 -12.79 -7.00 15.73
CA HIS A 384 -14.04 -6.47 16.28
C HIS A 384 -15.32 -7.23 15.86
N GLY A 385 -15.18 -8.48 15.41
CA GLY A 385 -16.32 -9.31 15.00
C GLY A 385 -16.95 -8.90 13.67
N TYR A 386 -16.28 -8.08 12.86
CA TYR A 386 -16.77 -7.75 11.51
C TYR A 386 -16.78 -9.00 10.62
N ASP A 387 -17.86 -9.17 9.87
CA ASP A 387 -17.98 -10.23 8.87
C ASP A 387 -17.42 -9.80 7.50
N SER A 388 -17.36 -10.74 6.57
CA SER A 388 -16.85 -10.51 5.21
C SER A 388 -17.89 -9.99 4.23
N LYS A 389 -19.14 -9.77 4.65
CA LYS A 389 -20.29 -9.50 3.77
C LYS A 389 -20.58 -8.01 3.62
N HIS A 390 -21.31 -7.65 2.55
CA HIS A 390 -21.81 -6.30 2.33
C HIS A 390 -22.60 -5.77 3.52
N THR A 391 -22.41 -4.48 3.83
CA THR A 391 -23.20 -3.77 4.83
C THR A 391 -23.63 -2.40 4.32
N SER A 392 -24.78 -1.93 4.83
CA SER A 392 -25.27 -0.57 4.65
C SER A 392 -25.00 0.32 5.88
N THR A 393 -24.38 -0.22 6.92
CA THR A 393 -24.04 0.51 8.15
C THR A 393 -22.56 0.89 8.14
N GLU A 394 -22.26 2.08 8.69
CA GLU A 394 -20.88 2.52 8.89
C GLU A 394 -20.08 1.60 9.80
N ILE A 395 -18.77 1.48 9.52
CA ILE A 395 -17.83 0.87 10.46
C ILE A 395 -17.39 1.93 11.48
N ILE A 396 -17.34 1.54 12.75
CA ILE A 396 -16.90 2.39 13.86
C ILE A 396 -15.40 2.23 14.10
N ARG A 397 -14.84 1.10 13.67
CA ARG A 397 -13.42 0.76 13.78
C ARG A 397 -12.92 0.14 12.46
N PRO A 398 -11.62 0.20 12.18
CA PRO A 398 -11.04 -0.43 10.99
C PRO A 398 -11.28 -1.95 10.97
N LEU A 399 -11.29 -2.54 9.77
CA LEU A 399 -11.42 -3.97 9.58
C LEU A 399 -10.15 -4.71 10.06
N LEU A 400 -8.96 -4.17 9.77
CA LEU A 400 -7.66 -4.75 10.11
C LEU A 400 -6.99 -4.07 11.30
N ASP A 401 -5.93 -4.71 11.84
CA ASP A 401 -5.14 -4.18 12.97
C ASP A 401 -4.25 -2.99 12.58
N LEU A 402 -4.78 -1.77 12.70
CA LEU A 402 -4.03 -0.53 12.46
C LEU A 402 -3.49 0.06 13.76
N LYS A 403 -2.16 0.05 13.94
CA LYS A 403 -1.49 0.56 15.17
C LYS A 403 -1.55 2.08 15.37
N SER A 404 -1.68 2.84 14.28
CA SER A 404 -1.65 4.30 14.32
C SER A 404 -3.07 4.87 14.42
N GLY A 405 -3.35 5.70 15.43
CA GLY A 405 -4.67 6.34 15.58
C GLY A 405 -5.06 7.20 14.37
N VAL A 406 -4.08 7.78 13.65
CA VAL A 406 -4.35 8.54 12.42
C VAL A 406 -4.71 7.61 11.26
N ASP A 407 -4.15 6.39 11.22
CA ASP A 407 -4.52 5.38 10.21
C ASP A 407 -5.91 4.81 10.51
N GLN A 408 -6.25 4.61 11.79
CA GLN A 408 -7.58 4.16 12.19
C GLN A 408 -8.68 5.14 11.75
N LYS A 409 -8.48 6.45 11.99
CA LYS A 409 -9.39 7.50 11.54
C LYS A 409 -9.50 7.58 10.01
N ALA A 410 -8.36 7.50 9.32
CA ALA A 410 -8.34 7.49 7.85
C ALA A 410 -9.10 6.29 7.28
N ALA A 411 -9.00 5.11 7.89
CA ALA A 411 -9.71 3.92 7.47
C ALA A 411 -11.24 4.08 7.58
N ILE A 412 -11.73 4.66 8.68
CA ILE A 412 -13.17 4.93 8.87
C ILE A 412 -13.69 5.92 7.82
N ALA A 413 -12.98 7.04 7.63
CA ALA A 413 -13.35 8.02 6.61
C ALA A 413 -13.29 7.44 5.19
N THR A 414 -12.32 6.56 4.92
CA THR A 414 -12.22 5.88 3.61
C THR A 414 -13.42 4.98 3.37
N PHE A 415 -13.90 4.27 4.39
CA PHE A 415 -15.10 3.45 4.28
C PHE A 415 -16.35 4.27 3.95
N GLN A 416 -16.53 5.43 4.62
CA GLN A 416 -17.62 6.36 4.32
C GLN A 416 -17.53 6.89 2.87
N MET A 417 -16.32 7.25 2.39
CA MET A 417 -16.12 7.66 0.99
C MET A 417 -16.46 6.54 0.01
N ILE A 418 -16.09 5.29 0.30
CA ILE A 418 -16.44 4.12 -0.51
C ILE A 418 -17.95 3.96 -0.58
N MET A 419 -18.66 3.99 0.56
CA MET A 419 -20.12 3.84 0.59
C MET A 419 -20.84 4.98 -0.14
N ARG A 420 -20.41 6.24 0.04
CA ARG A 420 -20.96 7.41 -0.70
C ARG A 420 -20.68 7.31 -2.20
N PHE A 421 -19.51 6.81 -2.60
CA PHE A 421 -19.19 6.59 -4.02
C PHE A 421 -20.08 5.50 -4.64
N MET A 422 -20.22 4.36 -3.96
CA MET A 422 -21.08 3.26 -4.38
C MET A 422 -22.57 3.64 -4.39
N GLY A 423 -22.97 4.61 -3.56
CA GLY A 423 -24.36 5.02 -3.39
C GLY A 423 -25.12 4.16 -2.38
N ASP A 424 -24.38 3.46 -1.51
CA ASP A 424 -24.91 2.72 -0.36
C ASP A 424 -25.21 3.65 0.82
N MET A 425 -24.66 4.87 0.78
CA MET A 425 -24.87 5.96 1.73
C MET A 425 -25.24 7.23 0.98
N GLU A 426 -26.10 8.07 1.57
CA GLU A 426 -26.44 9.39 1.03
C GLU A 426 -25.20 10.29 0.95
N ASP A 427 -25.05 10.98 -0.18
CA ASP A 427 -23.97 11.92 -0.39
C ASP A 427 -24.28 13.27 0.28
N ILE A 428 -23.24 14.03 0.62
CA ILE A 428 -23.42 15.36 1.22
C ILE A 428 -24.02 16.30 0.17
N THR A 429 -24.89 17.22 0.58
CA THR A 429 -25.48 18.18 -0.37
C THR A 429 -24.45 19.23 -0.78
N PRO A 430 -24.29 19.52 -2.10
CA PRO A 430 -23.37 20.55 -2.55
C PRO A 430 -23.87 21.94 -2.11
N PRO A 431 -22.97 22.88 -1.77
CA PRO A 431 -23.35 24.26 -1.45
C PRO A 431 -24.01 24.95 -2.66
N PRO A 432 -24.97 25.87 -2.45
CA PRO A 432 -25.68 26.54 -3.54
C PRO A 432 -24.74 27.47 -4.33
N THR A 433 -24.46 27.12 -5.59
CA THR A 433 -23.65 27.93 -6.51
C THR A 433 -24.43 29.13 -7.08
N LYS A 434 -23.93 30.35 -6.89
CA LYS A 434 -24.46 31.60 -7.49
C LYS A 434 -23.67 31.96 -8.76
N GLY A 435 -24.31 32.12 -9.93
CA GLY A 435 -23.64 32.53 -11.19
C GLY A 435 -24.35 32.09 -12.47
N THR A 436 -23.82 32.47 -13.64
CA THR A 436 -24.31 32.01 -14.97
C THR A 436 -23.83 30.58 -15.29
N LYS A 437 -24.32 29.92 -16.37
CA LYS A 437 -23.96 28.50 -16.67
C LYS A 437 -22.46 28.26 -16.83
N ASN A 438 -21.73 29.18 -17.48
CA ASN A 438 -20.28 29.05 -17.67
C ASN A 438 -19.53 29.32 -16.37
N ASP A 439 -19.94 30.32 -15.58
CA ASP A 439 -19.37 30.59 -14.26
C ASP A 439 -19.54 29.39 -13.31
N LYS A 440 -20.65 28.65 -13.45
CA LYS A 440 -20.91 27.42 -12.69
C LYS A 440 -19.98 26.27 -13.08
N GLU A 441 -19.60 26.13 -14.35
CA GLU A 441 -18.67 25.08 -14.78
C GLU A 441 -17.23 25.39 -14.34
N THR A 442 -16.79 26.64 -14.48
CA THR A 442 -15.47 27.08 -14.03
C THR A 442 -15.34 27.03 -12.51
N GLN A 443 -16.33 27.53 -11.75
CA GLN A 443 -16.32 27.43 -10.28
C GLN A 443 -16.38 25.98 -9.77
N ARG A 444 -17.07 25.08 -10.50
CA ARG A 444 -17.08 23.65 -10.16
C ARG A 444 -15.72 23.00 -10.40
N LEU A 445 -15.06 23.31 -11.52
CA LEU A 445 -13.72 22.82 -11.83
C LEU A 445 -12.68 23.36 -10.83
N GLU A 446 -12.73 24.65 -10.47
CA GLU A 446 -11.85 25.23 -9.45
C GLU A 446 -12.08 24.57 -8.07
N SER A 447 -13.34 24.35 -7.66
CA SER A 447 -13.65 23.67 -6.40
C SER A 447 -13.30 22.19 -6.38
N GLN A 448 -13.30 21.51 -7.54
CA GLN A 448 -13.07 20.07 -7.70
C GLN A 448 -11.61 19.65 -7.44
N TYR A 449 -10.67 20.59 -7.50
CA TYR A 449 -9.26 20.30 -7.28
C TYR A 449 -8.65 21.09 -6.13
N ASP A 450 -9.41 21.99 -5.51
CA ASP A 450 -8.94 22.79 -4.37
C ASP A 450 -8.42 21.90 -3.24
N ILE A 451 -9.08 20.79 -2.93
CA ILE A 451 -8.66 19.85 -1.87
C ILE A 451 -7.39 19.10 -2.27
N ILE A 452 -7.35 18.59 -3.50
CA ILE A 452 -6.21 17.82 -4.00
C ILE A 452 -4.97 18.71 -4.05
N VAL A 453 -5.11 19.95 -4.54
CA VAL A 453 -4.02 20.92 -4.64
C VAL A 453 -3.61 21.48 -3.27
N SER A 454 -4.56 21.82 -2.39
CA SER A 454 -4.25 22.51 -1.13
C SER A 454 -3.88 21.59 0.03
N GLU A 455 -4.37 20.35 0.06
CA GLU A 455 -4.18 19.42 1.19
C GLU A 455 -3.32 18.21 0.84
N LEU A 456 -3.52 17.59 -0.34
CA LEU A 456 -2.89 16.32 -0.68
C LEU A 456 -1.56 16.45 -1.43
N TYR A 457 -1.51 17.33 -2.43
CA TYR A 457 -0.33 17.53 -3.26
C TYR A 457 0.93 17.96 -2.47
N PRO A 458 0.82 18.81 -1.42
CA PRO A 458 1.96 19.10 -0.55
C PRO A 458 2.53 17.85 0.15
N ILE A 459 1.68 16.86 0.46
CA ILE A 459 2.08 15.60 1.11
C ILE A 459 2.81 14.69 0.10
N ILE A 460 2.29 14.59 -1.12
CA ILE A 460 2.96 13.86 -2.22
C ILE A 460 4.34 14.46 -2.49
N ALA A 461 4.42 15.79 -2.63
CA ALA A 461 5.67 16.49 -2.85
C ALA A 461 6.70 16.25 -1.73
N GLN A 462 6.26 16.21 -0.46
CA GLN A 462 7.12 15.87 0.68
C GLN A 462 7.62 14.42 0.61
N GLN A 463 6.78 13.44 0.25
CA GLN A 463 7.20 12.05 0.11
C GLN A 463 8.21 11.85 -1.04
N HIS A 464 7.99 12.50 -2.18
CA HIS A 464 8.96 12.48 -3.28
C HIS A 464 10.31 13.05 -2.83
N GLN A 465 10.30 14.14 -2.06
CA GLN A 465 11.53 14.71 -1.52
C GLN A 465 12.25 13.74 -0.58
N MET A 466 11.53 13.06 0.33
CA MET A 466 12.16 12.08 1.23
C MET A 466 12.73 10.87 0.48
N LYS A 467 12.05 10.38 -0.56
CA LYS A 467 12.58 9.30 -1.42
C LYS A 467 13.86 9.72 -2.14
N LEU A 468 13.88 10.92 -2.72
CA LEU A 468 15.08 11.47 -3.37
C LEU A 468 16.24 11.66 -2.37
N GLU A 469 15.94 12.03 -1.12
CA GLU A 469 16.93 12.16 -0.05
C GLU A 469 17.44 10.80 0.48
N GLU A 470 16.66 9.72 0.34
CA GLU A 470 17.05 8.34 0.67
C GLU A 470 17.87 7.65 -0.44
N GLU A 471 17.62 8.01 -1.72
CA GLU A 471 18.35 7.46 -2.88
C GLU A 471 19.68 8.18 -3.18
N GLU A 472 19.92 9.37 -2.60
CA GLU A 472 21.20 10.08 -2.75
C GLU A 472 22.32 9.44 -1.89
N ASP A 473 23.35 8.90 -2.57
CA ASP A 473 24.58 8.41 -1.94
C ASP A 473 25.23 9.50 -1.07
N PRO A 474 25.54 9.24 0.22
CA PRO A 474 26.22 10.19 1.10
C PRO A 474 27.49 10.83 0.51
N TYR A 475 28.15 10.17 -0.44
CA TYR A 475 29.39 10.64 -1.07
C TYR A 475 29.16 11.71 -2.17
N GLU A 476 28.01 11.72 -2.85
CA GLU A 476 27.72 12.68 -3.93
C GLU A 476 27.32 14.08 -3.43
N LYS A 477 26.95 14.22 -2.14
CA LYS A 477 26.55 15.48 -1.50
C LYS A 477 27.56 16.63 -1.63
N LYS A 478 28.82 16.36 -1.99
CA LYS A 478 29.88 17.37 -2.13
C LYS A 478 30.12 17.87 -3.56
N LYS A 479 29.70 17.16 -4.61
CA LYS A 479 30.04 17.53 -6.01
C LYS A 479 28.90 18.20 -6.79
N THR A 480 27.64 17.88 -6.51
CA THR A 480 26.49 18.28 -7.35
C THR A 480 25.84 19.63 -6.97
N LYS A 481 26.56 20.52 -6.27
CA LYS A 481 26.03 21.86 -5.91
C LYS A 481 25.87 22.83 -7.09
N ASN A 482 26.44 22.53 -8.26
CA ASN A 482 26.56 23.53 -9.33
C ASN A 482 25.76 23.27 -10.63
N ILE A 483 24.97 22.19 -10.78
CA ILE A 483 24.32 21.91 -12.10
C ILE A 483 22.79 21.64 -12.06
N ARG A 484 22.12 21.52 -10.90
CA ARG A 484 20.65 21.30 -10.86
C ARG A 484 19.87 22.24 -9.94
N THR A 485 20.21 23.53 -9.93
CA THR A 485 19.66 24.48 -8.95
C THR A 485 18.29 25.08 -9.31
N LYS A 486 17.83 25.10 -10.56
CA LYS A 486 16.54 25.75 -10.88
C LYS A 486 15.29 24.89 -10.62
N ALA A 487 15.35 23.57 -10.80
CA ALA A 487 14.23 22.65 -10.55
C ALA A 487 14.03 22.38 -9.04
N LEU A 488 15.14 22.14 -8.32
CA LEU A 488 15.12 21.93 -6.87
C LEU A 488 14.77 23.20 -6.09
N ASP A 489 15.10 24.40 -6.59
CA ASP A 489 14.71 25.64 -5.92
C ASP A 489 13.21 25.98 -6.08
N ARG A 490 12.53 25.50 -7.14
CA ARG A 490 11.05 25.54 -7.21
C ARG A 490 10.42 24.65 -6.14
N ILE A 491 10.92 23.42 -5.99
CA ILE A 491 10.48 22.46 -4.94
C ILE A 491 10.71 23.04 -3.53
N ARG A 492 11.82 23.75 -3.30
CA ARG A 492 12.08 24.47 -2.03
C ARG A 492 11.17 25.68 -1.80
N ALA A 493 10.65 26.32 -2.84
CA ALA A 493 9.66 27.38 -2.68
C ALA A 493 8.31 26.83 -2.20
N PHE A 494 7.93 25.61 -2.62
CA PHE A 494 6.76 24.88 -2.12
C PHE A 494 6.87 24.52 -0.63
N SER A 495 8.08 24.25 -0.12
CA SER A 495 8.35 23.92 1.29
C SER A 495 7.91 25.03 2.28
N LYS A 496 7.86 26.31 1.87
CA LYS A 496 7.43 27.40 2.77
C LYS A 496 5.95 27.35 3.16
N LYS A 497 5.11 26.61 2.43
CA LYS A 497 3.71 26.31 2.81
C LYS A 497 3.57 25.03 3.65
N SER A 498 4.59 24.17 3.72
CA SER A 498 4.52 22.80 4.29
C SER A 498 4.69 22.74 5.82
N VAL A 499 5.29 23.75 6.46
CA VAL A 499 5.44 23.81 7.94
C VAL A 499 4.09 23.96 8.66
N TYR A 500 3.03 24.38 7.96
CA TYR A 500 1.69 24.57 8.52
C TYR A 500 0.86 23.27 8.67
N LEU A 501 1.25 22.17 8.02
CA LEU A 501 0.37 21.00 7.87
C LEU A 501 0.68 19.83 8.82
N GLU A 502 1.94 19.64 9.22
CA GLU A 502 2.29 18.65 10.25
C GLU A 502 1.63 18.94 11.60
N ASP A 503 1.36 20.22 11.89
CA ASP A 503 0.62 20.65 13.09
C ASP A 503 -0.91 20.51 12.95
N ARG A 504 -1.47 20.55 11.73
CA ARG A 504 -2.91 20.32 11.49
C ARG A 504 -3.28 18.84 11.44
N LEU A 505 -2.43 18.00 10.84
CA LEU A 505 -2.61 16.53 10.79
C LEU A 505 -2.52 15.86 12.18
N LYS A 506 -1.94 16.55 13.17
CA LYS A 506 -1.86 16.09 14.57
C LYS A 506 -3.05 16.53 15.43
N ASN A 507 -3.72 17.63 15.09
CA ASN A 507 -4.63 18.32 16.00
C ASN A 507 -6.10 18.37 15.54
N GLU A 508 -6.42 18.11 14.27
CA GLU A 508 -7.80 18.06 13.76
C GLU A 508 -8.03 16.76 12.98
N ASN A 509 -9.24 16.20 13.03
CA ASN A 509 -9.64 15.10 12.13
C ASN A 509 -9.42 15.60 10.69
N PRO A 510 -8.44 15.08 9.92
CA PRO A 510 -8.14 15.65 8.62
C PRO A 510 -9.10 15.17 7.52
N PHE A 511 -10.17 14.47 7.88
CA PHE A 511 -11.02 13.78 6.93
C PHE A 511 -12.47 14.27 7.03
N ILE A 512 -12.81 15.19 6.11
CA ILE A 512 -13.98 15.21 5.20
C ILE A 512 -15.32 14.60 5.70
N GLU A 513 -15.63 14.60 7.00
CA GLU A 513 -16.90 14.06 7.49
C GLU A 513 -18.09 14.91 7.00
N ASP A 514 -17.88 16.24 6.84
CA ASP A 514 -18.95 17.21 6.54
C ASP A 514 -18.80 17.99 5.21
N ARG A 515 -17.87 17.58 4.32
CA ARG A 515 -17.65 18.29 3.03
C ARG A 515 -18.11 17.47 1.83
N TYR A 516 -18.84 18.10 0.93
CA TYR A 516 -19.20 17.52 -0.37
C TYR A 516 -17.96 17.24 -1.23
N LEU A 517 -17.88 16.03 -1.78
CA LEU A 517 -16.87 15.61 -2.76
C LEU A 517 -17.57 15.09 -4.02
N THR A 518 -17.07 15.45 -5.19
CA THR A 518 -17.46 14.83 -6.46
C THR A 518 -17.01 13.36 -6.51
N SER A 519 -17.59 12.58 -7.44
CA SER A 519 -17.18 11.17 -7.63
C SER A 519 -15.71 11.03 -8.01
N LEU A 520 -15.17 11.98 -8.78
CA LEU A 520 -13.75 12.02 -9.15
C LEU A 520 -12.86 12.22 -7.92
N GLU A 521 -13.18 13.23 -7.11
CA GLU A 521 -12.43 13.52 -5.89
C GLU A 521 -12.47 12.34 -4.92
N LYS A 522 -13.61 11.66 -4.77
CA LYS A 522 -13.69 10.45 -3.95
C LYS A 522 -12.72 9.37 -4.43
N ILE A 523 -12.67 9.10 -5.74
CA ILE A 523 -11.72 8.12 -6.33
C ILE A 523 -10.27 8.55 -6.04
N GLN A 524 -9.93 9.81 -6.35
CA GLN A 524 -8.56 10.32 -6.18
C GLN A 524 -8.15 10.34 -4.70
N MET A 525 -9.05 10.71 -3.78
CA MET A 525 -8.85 10.67 -2.33
C MET A 525 -8.64 9.24 -1.79
N ILE A 526 -9.41 8.26 -2.27
CA ILE A 526 -9.25 6.86 -1.84
C ILE A 526 -7.91 6.31 -2.34
N THR A 527 -7.59 6.55 -3.62
CA THR A 527 -6.38 6.02 -4.24
C THR A 527 -5.11 6.65 -3.68
N ILE A 528 -5.09 7.96 -3.49
CA ILE A 528 -3.95 8.68 -2.91
C ILE A 528 -3.67 8.28 -1.45
N LEU A 529 -4.70 7.97 -0.66
CA LEU A 529 -4.52 7.47 0.70
C LEU A 529 -3.79 6.12 0.71
N GLY A 530 -4.12 5.22 -0.22
CA GLY A 530 -3.40 3.96 -0.38
C GLY A 530 -1.99 4.11 -0.95
N ILE A 531 -1.75 5.11 -1.80
CA ILE A 531 -0.40 5.47 -2.28
C ILE A 531 0.47 5.95 -1.12
N ILE A 532 0.01 7.00 -0.40
CA ILE A 532 0.75 7.68 0.67
C ILE A 532 0.94 6.77 1.87
N ARG A 533 -0.11 6.03 2.27
CA ARG A 533 -0.11 5.21 3.49
C ARG A 533 -0.13 3.73 3.16
N ARG A 534 1.06 3.14 3.04
CA ARG A 534 1.24 1.70 2.76
C ARG A 534 0.44 0.77 3.69
N ARG A 535 0.27 1.15 4.96
CA ARG A 535 -0.49 0.36 5.95
C ARG A 535 -2.00 0.33 5.70
N LEU A 536 -2.54 1.30 4.95
CA LEU A 536 -3.96 1.37 4.60
C LEU A 536 -4.31 0.59 3.34
N ARG A 537 -3.33 0.13 2.54
CA ARG A 537 -3.60 -0.55 1.25
C ARG A 537 -4.51 -1.76 1.41
N ASP A 538 -4.12 -2.68 2.32
CA ASP A 538 -4.91 -3.89 2.58
C ASP A 538 -6.25 -3.56 3.21
N GLU A 539 -6.32 -2.52 4.06
CA GLU A 539 -7.57 -2.05 4.67
C GLU A 539 -8.55 -1.55 3.61
N ILE A 540 -8.11 -0.66 2.71
CA ILE A 540 -8.93 -0.10 1.63
C ILE A 540 -9.44 -1.21 0.71
N LEU A 541 -8.56 -2.14 0.31
CA LEU A 541 -8.94 -3.27 -0.55
C LEU A 541 -9.92 -4.20 0.17
N CYS A 542 -9.73 -4.48 1.46
CA CYS A 542 -10.66 -5.27 2.25
C CYS A 542 -12.01 -4.59 2.43
N GLN A 543 -12.05 -3.27 2.59
CA GLN A 543 -13.29 -2.49 2.66
C GLN A 543 -14.09 -2.58 1.36
N ILE A 544 -13.43 -2.44 0.20
CA ILE A 544 -14.08 -2.60 -1.10
C ILE A 544 -14.54 -4.05 -1.30
N CYS A 545 -13.69 -5.05 -1.01
CA CYS A 545 -14.07 -6.46 -1.08
C CYS A 545 -15.25 -6.79 -0.15
N LYS A 546 -15.31 -6.22 1.06
CA LYS A 546 -16.45 -6.37 1.97
C LYS A 546 -17.73 -5.84 1.34
N GLN A 547 -17.71 -4.65 0.74
CA GLN A 547 -18.89 -4.12 0.05
C GLN A 547 -19.27 -4.95 -1.19
N LEU A 548 -18.31 -5.55 -1.89
CA LEU A 548 -18.61 -6.37 -3.07
C LEU A 548 -19.06 -7.80 -2.73
N ASN A 549 -18.62 -8.34 -1.60
CA ASN A 549 -18.87 -9.73 -1.25
C ASN A 549 -20.30 -9.94 -0.75
N ASP A 550 -20.99 -10.93 -1.33
CA ASP A 550 -22.38 -11.27 -0.98
C ASP A 550 -23.34 -10.05 -1.12
N HIS A 551 -23.06 -9.19 -2.11
CA HIS A 551 -23.79 -7.93 -2.35
C HIS A 551 -25.27 -8.19 -2.74
N PRO A 552 -26.23 -7.39 -2.24
CA PRO A 552 -27.67 -7.62 -2.45
C PRO A 552 -28.11 -7.66 -3.92
N ALA A 553 -27.41 -6.95 -4.82
CA ALA A 553 -27.66 -7.00 -6.26
C ALA A 553 -27.52 -8.41 -6.86
N MET A 554 -26.68 -9.27 -6.27
CA MET A 554 -26.46 -10.64 -6.75
C MET A 554 -27.49 -11.65 -6.22
N ARG A 555 -28.23 -11.31 -5.14
CA ARG A 555 -29.21 -12.19 -4.49
C ARG A 555 -30.61 -12.06 -5.08
N GLU A 556 -31.05 -10.83 -5.38
CA GLU A 556 -32.42 -10.56 -5.85
C GLU A 556 -32.47 -10.53 -7.38
N LYS A 557 -32.84 -11.66 -8.01
CA LYS A 557 -33.24 -11.65 -9.43
C LYS A 557 -34.61 -10.95 -9.55
N LYS A 558 -34.59 -9.66 -9.91
CA LYS A 558 -35.74 -8.77 -10.14
C LYS A 558 -36.62 -8.54 -8.90
N SER A 559 -36.23 -7.54 -8.10
CA SER A 559 -37.04 -7.00 -7.01
C SER A 559 -38.38 -6.41 -7.50
N ARG A 560 -39.40 -6.32 -6.62
CA ARG A 560 -40.69 -5.68 -6.93
C ARG A 560 -40.58 -4.19 -7.28
N ASN A 561 -39.47 -3.54 -6.89
CA ASN A 561 -39.18 -2.15 -7.23
C ASN A 561 -37.99 -2.07 -8.22
N PRO A 562 -38.23 -1.76 -9.50
CA PRO A 562 -37.18 -1.74 -10.53
C PRO A 562 -36.11 -0.67 -10.27
N GLU A 563 -36.48 0.50 -9.75
CA GLU A 563 -35.53 1.59 -9.47
C GLU A 563 -34.51 1.20 -8.38
N LYS A 564 -34.97 0.54 -7.31
CA LYS A 564 -34.09 0.04 -6.24
C LYS A 564 -33.17 -1.09 -6.72
N SER A 565 -33.66 -1.93 -7.63
CA SER A 565 -32.85 -3.01 -8.23
C SER A 565 -31.73 -2.42 -9.10
N GLU A 566 -32.06 -1.44 -9.94
CA GLU A 566 -31.09 -0.75 -10.80
C GLU A 566 -30.04 0.00 -9.97
N GLN A 567 -30.46 0.67 -8.90
CA GLN A 567 -29.52 1.36 -8.01
C GLN A 567 -28.52 0.40 -7.33
N ARG A 568 -28.98 -0.77 -6.89
CA ARG A 568 -28.10 -1.80 -6.32
C ARG A 568 -27.13 -2.37 -7.34
N GLU A 569 -27.56 -2.57 -8.58
CA GLU A 569 -26.68 -3.02 -9.67
C GLU A 569 -25.62 -1.96 -10.00
N LYS A 570 -26.01 -0.67 -10.03
CA LYS A 570 -25.07 0.45 -10.16
C LYS A 570 -24.07 0.49 -9.00
N SER A 571 -24.51 0.28 -7.77
CA SER A 571 -23.62 0.21 -6.59
C SER A 571 -22.58 -0.91 -6.74
N TYR A 572 -23.03 -2.11 -7.09
CA TYR A 572 -22.15 -3.27 -7.32
C TYR A 572 -21.10 -2.98 -8.41
N MET A 573 -21.52 -2.45 -9.56
CA MET A 573 -20.60 -2.12 -10.65
C MET A 573 -19.63 -1.00 -10.26
N ARG A 574 -20.09 0.04 -9.55
CA ARG A 574 -19.22 1.11 -9.03
C ARG A 574 -18.16 0.55 -8.09
N GLY A 575 -18.51 -0.37 -7.20
CA GLY A 575 -17.54 -1.03 -6.31
C GLY A 575 -16.44 -1.77 -7.09
N TRP A 576 -16.79 -2.49 -8.15
CA TRP A 576 -15.81 -3.19 -8.99
C TRP A 576 -14.92 -2.24 -9.78
N PHE A 577 -15.49 -1.15 -10.31
CA PHE A 577 -14.69 -0.10 -10.93
C PHE A 577 -13.71 0.53 -9.94
N LEU A 578 -14.16 0.84 -8.73
CA LEU A 578 -13.30 1.38 -7.69
C LEU A 578 -12.18 0.41 -7.29
N LEU A 579 -12.49 -0.90 -7.22
CA LEU A 579 -11.49 -1.93 -6.96
C LEU A 579 -10.40 -1.92 -8.05
N CYS A 580 -10.77 -1.90 -9.33
CA CYS A 580 -9.81 -1.87 -10.44
C CYS A 580 -8.95 -0.60 -10.41
N LEU A 581 -9.54 0.56 -10.12
CA LEU A 581 -8.82 1.82 -9.98
C LEU A 581 -7.80 1.77 -8.83
N CYS A 582 -8.20 1.25 -7.66
CA CYS A 582 -7.28 1.08 -6.53
C CYS A 582 -6.14 0.10 -6.86
N LEU A 583 -6.45 -0.99 -7.56
CA LEU A 583 -5.46 -1.97 -8.00
C LEU A 583 -4.46 -1.39 -9.01
N TYR A 584 -4.84 -0.41 -9.83
CA TYR A 584 -3.89 0.32 -10.68
C TYR A 584 -3.00 1.28 -9.89
N SER A 585 -3.49 1.82 -8.78
CA SER A 585 -2.74 2.78 -7.96
C SER A 585 -1.70 2.12 -7.06
N PHE A 586 -2.04 1.01 -6.40
CA PHE A 586 -1.13 0.36 -5.46
C PHE A 586 -1.37 -1.16 -5.34
N PRO A 587 -0.30 -1.95 -5.16
CA PRO A 587 -0.42 -3.40 -4.99
C PRO A 587 -0.87 -3.77 -3.56
N PRO A 588 -1.59 -4.89 -3.38
CA PRO A 588 -1.88 -5.45 -2.06
C PRO A 588 -0.62 -5.97 -1.36
N GLY A 589 -0.69 -6.13 -0.05
CA GLY A 589 0.32 -6.83 0.74
C GLY A 589 0.41 -8.31 0.42
N SER A 590 1.54 -8.92 0.76
CA SER A 590 1.84 -10.34 0.48
C SER A 590 0.82 -11.32 1.07
N ASN A 591 0.17 -10.95 2.18
CA ASN A 591 -0.87 -11.76 2.81
C ASN A 591 -2.20 -11.73 2.05
N LEU A 592 -2.53 -10.62 1.39
CA LEU A 592 -3.83 -10.41 0.75
C LEU A 592 -3.82 -10.81 -0.74
N VAL A 593 -2.68 -10.66 -1.43
CA VAL A 593 -2.57 -10.82 -2.90
C VAL A 593 -3.22 -12.11 -3.44
N ARG A 594 -3.02 -13.26 -2.79
CA ARG A 594 -3.58 -14.56 -3.24
C ARG A 594 -5.10 -14.63 -3.08
N PHE A 595 -5.62 -14.04 -2.02
CA PHE A 595 -7.06 -13.98 -1.76
C PHE A 595 -7.73 -12.98 -2.71
N LEU A 596 -7.08 -11.85 -2.98
CA LEU A 596 -7.58 -10.84 -3.90
C LEU A 596 -7.58 -11.33 -5.34
N ARG A 597 -6.58 -12.12 -5.75
CA ARG A 597 -6.55 -12.78 -7.06
C ARG A 597 -7.74 -13.74 -7.23
N ASN A 598 -7.99 -14.61 -6.26
CA ASN A 598 -9.17 -15.49 -6.29
C ASN A 598 -10.48 -14.67 -6.27
N PHE A 599 -10.54 -13.58 -5.50
CA PHE A 599 -11.71 -12.70 -5.47
C PHE A 599 -11.96 -12.06 -6.85
N ALA A 600 -10.92 -11.55 -7.51
CA ALA A 600 -11.01 -10.97 -8.84
C ALA A 600 -11.49 -11.97 -9.90
N GLN A 601 -11.02 -13.23 -9.84
CA GLN A 601 -11.46 -14.30 -10.74
C GLN A 601 -12.95 -14.64 -10.61
N ASN A 602 -13.53 -14.45 -9.43
CA ASN A 602 -14.95 -14.69 -9.16
C ASN A 602 -15.82 -13.43 -9.34
N GLY A 603 -15.27 -12.37 -9.92
CA GLY A 603 -16.00 -11.12 -10.20
C GLY A 603 -16.98 -11.21 -11.37
N PRO A 604 -17.65 -10.09 -11.72
CA PRO A 604 -18.54 -10.04 -12.86
C PRO A 604 -17.74 -10.31 -14.15
N PRO A 605 -18.26 -11.12 -15.10
CA PRO A 605 -17.50 -11.54 -16.28
C PRO A 605 -16.90 -10.41 -17.11
N SER A 606 -17.53 -9.23 -17.11
CA SER A 606 -17.06 -8.04 -17.82
C SER A 606 -15.81 -7.40 -17.21
N LEU A 607 -15.57 -7.57 -15.89
CA LEU A 607 -14.46 -6.92 -15.17
C LEU A 607 -13.51 -7.93 -14.51
N ALA A 608 -13.87 -9.21 -14.35
CA ALA A 608 -13.04 -10.21 -13.66
C ALA A 608 -11.64 -10.35 -14.30
N ASN A 609 -11.60 -10.54 -15.63
CA ASN A 609 -10.34 -10.63 -16.37
C ASN A 609 -9.52 -9.34 -16.28
N PHE A 610 -10.20 -8.20 -16.31
CA PHE A 610 -9.57 -6.90 -16.17
C PHE A 610 -8.97 -6.74 -14.77
N ALA A 611 -9.72 -7.03 -13.71
CA ALA A 611 -9.25 -6.95 -12.33
C ALA A 611 -8.02 -7.84 -12.06
N GLU A 612 -7.99 -9.07 -12.59
CA GLU A 612 -6.80 -9.93 -12.50
C GLU A 612 -5.62 -9.35 -13.31
N PHE A 613 -5.88 -8.85 -14.52
CA PHE A 613 -4.87 -8.19 -15.36
C PHE A 613 -4.23 -6.99 -14.64
N VAL A 614 -5.06 -6.07 -14.12
CA VAL A 614 -4.60 -4.88 -13.40
C VAL A 614 -3.78 -5.26 -12.16
N LEU A 615 -4.29 -6.21 -11.36
CA LEU A 615 -3.60 -6.70 -10.17
C LEU A 615 -2.20 -7.23 -10.52
N LYS A 616 -2.08 -8.00 -11.61
CA LYS A 616 -0.80 -8.52 -12.07
C LYS A 616 0.13 -7.41 -12.54
N ARG A 617 -0.37 -6.46 -13.34
CA ARG A 617 0.41 -5.33 -13.87
C ARG A 617 1.02 -4.49 -12.76
N THR A 618 0.22 -4.04 -11.80
CA THR A 618 0.70 -3.22 -10.67
C THR A 618 1.58 -4.01 -9.70
N TYR A 619 1.37 -5.32 -9.56
CA TYR A 619 2.27 -6.15 -8.75
C TYR A 619 3.69 -6.22 -9.35
N VAL A 620 3.79 -6.27 -10.69
CA VAL A 620 5.09 -6.32 -11.39
C VAL A 620 5.74 -4.93 -11.48
N ASN A 621 4.97 -3.91 -11.86
CA ASN A 621 5.50 -2.57 -12.16
C ASN A 621 5.62 -1.68 -10.90
N GLY A 622 5.02 -2.10 -9.79
CA GLY A 622 5.13 -1.42 -8.50
C GLY A 622 3.98 -0.45 -8.26
N ASN A 623 4.13 0.39 -7.24
CA ASN A 623 3.09 1.35 -6.87
C ASN A 623 3.24 2.67 -7.65
N ARG A 624 2.11 3.28 -7.99
CA ARG A 624 2.06 4.66 -8.48
C ARG A 624 2.54 5.62 -7.41
N ASN A 625 3.01 6.79 -7.84
CA ASN A 625 3.37 7.88 -6.94
C ASN A 625 2.40 9.07 -7.01
N GLU A 626 1.64 9.20 -8.10
CA GLU A 626 0.64 10.25 -8.28
C GLU A 626 -0.77 9.63 -8.32
N PRO A 627 -1.84 10.40 -8.00
CA PRO A 627 -3.20 9.92 -8.17
C PRO A 627 -3.52 9.67 -9.65
N LEU A 628 -4.54 8.86 -9.92
CA LEU A 628 -5.00 8.61 -11.29
C LEU A 628 -5.48 9.91 -11.94
N SER A 629 -5.04 10.10 -13.19
CA SER A 629 -5.46 11.19 -14.06
C SER A 629 -6.94 11.04 -14.47
N MET A 630 -7.57 12.15 -14.87
CA MET A 630 -8.95 12.14 -15.36
C MET A 630 -9.10 11.24 -16.61
N GLU A 631 -8.08 11.24 -17.47
CA GLU A 631 -8.05 10.47 -18.71
C GLU A 631 -7.97 8.96 -18.42
N GLU A 632 -7.19 8.57 -17.43
CA GLU A 632 -7.12 7.18 -16.94
C GLU A 632 -8.47 6.70 -16.40
N ILE A 633 -9.09 7.51 -15.52
CA ILE A 633 -10.37 7.17 -14.90
C ILE A 633 -11.46 7.03 -15.97
N ASN A 634 -11.51 7.97 -16.93
CA ASN A 634 -12.44 7.92 -18.04
C ASN A 634 -12.22 6.70 -18.92
N ALA A 635 -10.97 6.37 -19.23
CA ALA A 635 -10.64 5.24 -20.09
C ALA A 635 -11.06 3.92 -19.44
N ILE A 636 -10.78 3.76 -18.14
CA ILE A 636 -11.14 2.58 -17.36
C ILE A 636 -12.66 2.44 -17.25
N GLN A 637 -13.38 3.53 -16.95
CA GLN A 637 -14.84 3.51 -16.85
C GLN A 637 -15.52 3.16 -18.19
N LYS A 638 -14.95 3.62 -19.30
CA LYS A 638 -15.46 3.33 -20.65
C LYS A 638 -14.94 2.02 -21.23
N SER A 639 -14.06 1.31 -20.52
CA SER A 639 -13.33 0.14 -21.05
C SER A 639 -12.64 0.44 -22.40
N SER A 640 -12.12 1.66 -22.56
CA SER A 640 -11.40 2.09 -23.75
C SER A 640 -9.89 1.93 -23.55
N PRO A 641 -9.12 1.52 -24.57
CA PRO A 641 -7.67 1.42 -24.47
C PRO A 641 -7.06 2.81 -24.23
N LEU A 642 -6.06 2.89 -23.35
CA LEU A 642 -5.23 4.08 -23.22
C LEU A 642 -4.19 4.06 -24.33
N GLN A 643 -3.93 5.22 -24.94
CA GLN A 643 -2.93 5.36 -25.98
C GLN A 643 -2.21 6.69 -25.82
N ILE A 644 -0.88 6.69 -25.97
CA ILE A 644 -0.11 7.92 -26.07
C ILE A 644 0.49 8.03 -27.47
N ASN A 645 0.57 9.24 -27.99
CA ASN A 645 1.22 9.53 -29.26
C ASN A 645 2.61 10.10 -28.97
N VAL A 646 3.64 9.42 -29.46
CA VAL A 646 5.03 9.82 -29.25
C VAL A 646 5.59 10.39 -30.55
N LYS A 647 6.01 11.65 -30.49
CA LYS A 647 6.65 12.36 -31.59
C LYS A 647 8.13 11.93 -31.70
N LEU A 648 8.60 11.65 -32.91
CA LEU A 648 10.03 11.56 -33.18
C LEU A 648 10.55 12.98 -33.46
N ILE A 649 11.81 13.25 -33.11
CA ILE A 649 12.35 14.61 -33.03
C ILE A 649 12.20 15.43 -34.33
N HIS A 650 12.14 14.79 -35.50
CA HIS A 650 12.01 15.49 -36.78
C HIS A 650 10.86 15.01 -37.68
N SER A 651 10.14 13.94 -37.34
CA SER A 651 8.96 13.55 -38.10
C SER A 651 7.75 14.42 -37.70
N LEU A 652 6.97 14.85 -38.69
CA LEU A 652 5.59 15.30 -38.46
C LEU A 652 4.70 14.15 -37.94
N ASP A 653 5.15 12.92 -38.18
CA ASP A 653 4.48 11.71 -37.74
C ASP A 653 4.63 11.50 -36.24
N THR A 654 3.55 11.00 -35.65
CA THR A 654 3.53 10.55 -34.25
C THR A 654 3.28 9.05 -34.23
N LEU A 655 4.01 8.34 -33.37
CA LEU A 655 3.86 6.91 -33.20
C LEU A 655 2.91 6.61 -32.04
N PRO A 656 1.78 5.93 -32.29
CA PRO A 656 0.87 5.53 -31.23
C PRO A 656 1.43 4.34 -30.45
N ILE A 657 1.34 4.39 -29.12
CA ILE A 657 1.69 3.30 -28.20
C ILE A 657 0.45 2.94 -27.40
N CYS A 658 0.08 1.66 -27.39
CA CYS A 658 -1.01 1.16 -26.57
C CYS A 658 -0.51 1.01 -25.13
N CYS A 659 -1.14 1.72 -24.21
CA CYS A 659 -0.73 1.74 -22.82
C CYS A 659 -1.87 1.28 -21.89
N ASP A 660 -1.49 1.05 -20.65
CA ASP A 660 -2.38 0.95 -19.50
C ASP A 660 -1.89 1.86 -18.36
N ALA A 661 -2.71 2.06 -17.33
CA ALA A 661 -2.37 2.91 -16.19
C ALA A 661 -1.12 2.43 -15.40
N ALA A 662 -0.65 1.20 -15.62
CA ALA A 662 0.56 0.65 -15.01
C ALA A 662 1.80 0.72 -15.93
N THR A 663 1.68 1.27 -17.14
CA THR A 663 2.77 1.29 -18.12
C THR A 663 3.89 2.21 -17.65
N ILE A 664 5.10 1.66 -17.60
CA ILE A 664 6.32 2.37 -17.21
C ILE A 664 7.10 2.86 -18.43
N ALA A 665 7.95 3.86 -18.24
CA ALA A 665 8.74 4.47 -19.30
C ALA A 665 9.65 3.46 -20.02
N GLU A 666 10.26 2.53 -19.28
CA GLU A 666 11.03 1.41 -19.83
C GLU A 666 10.23 0.56 -20.82
N GLU A 667 9.00 0.17 -20.48
CA GLU A 667 8.13 -0.63 -21.36
C GLU A 667 7.80 0.10 -22.66
N ALA A 668 7.47 1.39 -22.56
CA ALA A 668 7.16 2.20 -23.74
C ALA A 668 8.39 2.47 -24.61
N CYS A 669 9.58 2.68 -24.03
CA CYS A 669 10.82 2.80 -24.79
C CYS A 669 11.14 1.50 -25.54
N ILE A 670 10.96 0.34 -24.89
CA ILE A 670 11.15 -0.97 -25.52
C ILE A 670 10.14 -1.19 -26.65
N GLU A 671 8.87 -0.80 -26.47
CA GLU A 671 7.85 -0.92 -27.52
C GLU A 671 8.17 0.00 -28.71
N LEU A 672 8.61 1.24 -28.46
CA LEU A 672 9.04 2.16 -29.51
C LEU A 672 10.25 1.66 -30.26
N ALA A 673 11.28 1.20 -29.55
CA ALA A 673 12.48 0.64 -30.17
C ALA A 673 12.12 -0.55 -31.08
N LYS A 674 11.22 -1.43 -30.64
CA LYS A 674 10.70 -2.53 -31.47
C LYS A 674 9.93 -2.03 -32.69
N LYS A 675 9.08 -1.01 -32.57
CA LYS A 675 8.34 -0.43 -33.70
C LYS A 675 9.26 0.25 -34.72
N LEU A 676 10.35 0.83 -34.25
CA LEU A 676 11.37 1.51 -35.07
C LEU A 676 12.46 0.56 -35.57
N ASN A 677 12.47 -0.71 -35.16
CA ASN A 677 13.54 -1.68 -35.41
C ASN A 677 14.93 -1.23 -34.92
N ILE A 678 14.97 -0.49 -33.80
CA ILE A 678 16.20 -0.13 -33.10
C ILE A 678 16.71 -1.38 -32.37
N THR A 679 18.00 -1.67 -32.56
CA THR A 679 18.65 -2.86 -32.00
C THR A 679 19.19 -2.61 -30.60
N GLU A 680 19.82 -1.45 -30.38
CA GLU A 680 20.39 -1.08 -29.08
C GLU A 680 19.48 -0.08 -28.35
N THR A 681 18.77 -0.57 -27.33
CA THR A 681 17.83 0.23 -26.54
C THR A 681 18.51 1.09 -25.48
N PHE A 682 19.77 0.80 -25.12
CA PHE A 682 20.45 1.53 -24.07
C PHE A 682 20.52 3.03 -24.38
N GLY A 683 20.18 3.86 -23.39
CA GLY A 683 20.27 5.32 -23.50
C GLY A 683 19.15 5.99 -24.30
N TRP A 684 18.23 5.25 -24.91
CA TRP A 684 16.98 5.78 -25.43
C TRP A 684 15.99 6.07 -24.29
N SER A 685 15.25 7.16 -24.41
CA SER A 685 14.38 7.66 -23.34
C SER A 685 13.17 8.42 -23.87
N LEU A 686 12.20 8.62 -22.98
CA LEU A 686 11.06 9.49 -23.24
C LEU A 686 11.23 10.84 -22.54
N PHE A 687 10.76 11.89 -23.22
CA PHE A 687 10.58 13.22 -22.70
C PHE A 687 9.12 13.62 -22.84
N ALA A 688 8.55 14.25 -21.83
CA ALA A 688 7.24 14.87 -21.92
C ALA A 688 7.40 16.38 -21.98
N GLU A 689 6.88 17.01 -23.03
CA GLU A 689 6.88 18.45 -23.18
C GLU A 689 5.45 18.99 -23.13
N SER A 690 5.26 20.06 -22.35
CA SER A 690 4.07 20.90 -22.37
C SER A 690 4.46 22.34 -22.68
N LYS A 691 3.49 23.18 -23.08
CA LYS A 691 3.69 24.58 -23.53
C LYS A 691 4.56 25.46 -22.62
N SER A 692 4.69 25.10 -21.34
CA SER A 692 5.46 25.87 -20.36
C SER A 692 6.62 25.11 -19.71
N GLU A 693 6.68 23.77 -19.84
CA GLU A 693 7.60 22.92 -19.06
C GLU A 693 7.93 21.61 -19.80
N GLY A 694 9.20 21.20 -19.75
CA GLY A 694 9.68 19.91 -20.25
C GLY A 694 10.18 19.02 -19.11
N TYR A 695 9.85 17.73 -19.18
CA TYR A 695 10.16 16.71 -18.19
C TYR A 695 10.92 15.56 -18.86
N SER A 696 12.16 15.31 -18.42
CA SER A 696 12.88 14.10 -18.79
C SER A 696 12.35 12.95 -17.95
N ILE A 697 11.83 11.92 -18.60
CA ILE A 697 11.31 10.71 -17.95
C ILE A 697 12.44 9.69 -17.80
N GLY A 698 13.28 9.56 -18.83
CA GLY A 698 14.39 8.61 -18.84
C GLY A 698 13.94 7.19 -19.21
N PHE A 699 14.87 6.23 -19.03
CA PHE A 699 14.63 4.79 -19.12
C PHE A 699 14.55 4.21 -17.71
N ASN A 700 13.42 4.36 -17.05
CA ASN A 700 13.24 3.96 -15.66
C ASN A 700 11.87 3.33 -15.42
N LYS A 701 11.63 2.95 -14.15
CA LYS A 701 10.36 2.37 -13.69
C LYS A 701 9.33 3.44 -13.30
N ASP A 702 9.46 4.67 -13.80
CA ASP A 702 8.44 5.68 -13.59
C ASP A 702 7.23 5.39 -14.46
N HIS A 703 6.04 5.51 -13.88
CA HIS A 703 4.79 5.29 -14.59
C HIS A 703 4.50 6.49 -15.50
N LEU A 704 4.16 6.24 -16.76
CA LEU A 704 3.91 7.32 -17.73
C LEU A 704 2.74 8.22 -17.31
N PHE A 705 1.72 7.62 -16.73
CA PHE A 705 0.53 8.34 -16.29
C PHE A 705 0.73 9.09 -14.96
N ASP A 706 1.81 8.84 -14.20
CA ASP A 706 2.19 9.74 -13.10
C ASP A 706 2.57 11.12 -13.65
N ILE A 707 3.21 11.17 -14.83
CA ILE A 707 3.59 12.44 -15.47
C ILE A 707 2.35 13.17 -16.00
N LEU A 708 1.42 12.45 -16.62
CA LEU A 708 0.14 12.99 -17.07
C LEU A 708 -0.62 13.63 -15.89
N SER A 709 -0.78 12.89 -14.79
CA SER A 709 -1.42 13.37 -13.57
C SER A 709 -0.71 14.59 -12.98
N ARG A 710 0.62 14.59 -12.94
CA ARG A 710 1.42 15.73 -12.47
C ARG A 710 1.18 16.99 -13.30
N LEU A 711 1.08 16.84 -14.62
CA LEU A 711 0.85 17.94 -15.55
C LEU A 711 -0.59 18.47 -15.49
N GLU A 712 -1.59 17.58 -15.36
CA GLU A 712 -2.98 17.94 -15.06
C GLU A 712 -3.03 18.81 -13.79
N MET A 713 -2.38 18.37 -12.72
CA MET A 713 -2.32 19.10 -11.45
C MET A 713 -1.58 20.45 -11.57
N GLY A 714 -0.54 20.52 -12.39
CA GLY A 714 0.18 21.76 -12.68
C GLY A 714 -0.68 22.81 -13.39
N GLN A 715 -1.59 22.39 -14.29
CA GLN A 715 -2.56 23.27 -14.95
C GLN A 715 -3.58 23.82 -13.95
N VAL A 716 -4.14 22.94 -13.11
CA VAL A 716 -5.08 23.36 -12.06
C VAL A 716 -4.44 24.40 -11.14
N GLN A 717 -3.19 24.20 -10.71
CA GLN A 717 -2.48 25.17 -9.85
C GLN A 717 -2.31 26.55 -10.49
N LYS A 718 -2.27 26.61 -11.83
CA LYS A 718 -2.20 27.85 -12.61
C LYS A 718 -3.59 28.46 -12.88
N GLY A 719 -4.67 27.81 -12.46
CA GLY A 719 -6.04 28.21 -12.77
C GLY A 719 -6.46 27.86 -14.20
N GLU A 720 -5.76 26.92 -14.83
CA GLU A 720 -6.04 26.44 -16.20
C GLU A 720 -6.89 25.16 -16.17
N ASP A 721 -7.55 24.85 -17.28
CA ASP A 721 -8.44 23.68 -17.39
C ASP A 721 -7.62 22.38 -17.48
N PRO A 722 -7.74 21.45 -16.51
CA PRO A 722 -6.99 20.20 -16.50
C PRO A 722 -7.34 19.26 -17.65
N ARG A 723 -8.38 19.54 -18.44
CA ARG A 723 -8.71 18.74 -19.64
C ARG A 723 -7.97 19.22 -20.88
N LYS A 724 -7.26 20.35 -20.81
CA LYS A 724 -6.56 20.97 -21.94
C LYS A 724 -5.04 20.80 -21.83
N VAL A 725 -4.60 19.76 -21.13
CA VAL A 725 -3.16 19.49 -21.01
C VAL A 725 -2.63 19.06 -22.37
N ASP A 726 -1.92 19.97 -23.01
CA ASP A 726 -1.23 19.72 -24.26
C ASP A 726 0.13 19.12 -23.91
N ILE A 727 0.24 17.80 -24.07
CA ILE A 727 1.46 17.04 -23.76
C ILE A 727 1.91 16.34 -25.02
N THR A 728 3.16 16.57 -25.37
CA THR A 728 3.84 15.84 -26.43
C THR A 728 4.89 14.95 -25.79
N PHE A 729 4.74 13.64 -25.95
CA PHE A 729 5.83 12.72 -25.64
C PHE A 729 6.81 12.70 -26.80
N ILE A 730 8.11 12.74 -26.50
CA ILE A 730 9.19 12.77 -27.47
C ILE A 730 10.12 11.60 -27.16
N PHE A 731 10.47 10.82 -28.17
CA PHE A 731 11.45 9.75 -28.05
C PHE A 731 12.82 10.21 -28.52
N CYS A 732 13.84 10.08 -27.68
CA CYS A 732 15.18 10.58 -27.98
C CYS A 732 16.31 9.84 -27.24
N LYS A 733 17.52 9.97 -27.75
CA LYS A 733 18.75 9.44 -27.16
C LYS A 733 19.25 10.40 -26.08
N GLN A 734 19.32 9.93 -24.84
CA GLN A 734 19.79 10.71 -23.68
C GLN A 734 21.20 10.32 -23.23
N LEU A 735 21.58 9.06 -23.40
CA LEU A 735 22.88 8.54 -22.99
C LEU A 735 23.51 7.75 -24.14
N PHE A 736 24.84 7.83 -24.23
CA PHE A 736 25.65 7.02 -25.12
C PHE A 736 26.46 6.05 -24.28
N ALA A 737 26.44 4.76 -24.65
CA ALA A 737 27.26 3.78 -23.96
C ALA A 737 28.72 3.93 -24.40
N PRO A 738 29.72 3.82 -23.50
CA PRO A 738 31.13 3.84 -23.88
C PRO A 738 31.54 2.72 -24.85
N TRP A 739 30.75 1.65 -24.92
CA TRP A 739 30.95 0.48 -25.79
C TRP A 739 30.04 0.46 -27.00
N GLU A 740 29.21 1.50 -27.19
CA GLU A 740 28.23 1.57 -28.26
C GLU A 740 28.94 1.75 -29.61
N ASN A 741 28.70 0.81 -30.53
CA ASN A 741 29.15 0.91 -31.90
C ASN A 741 27.96 1.32 -32.79
N LEU A 742 27.96 2.56 -33.24
CA LEU A 742 26.84 3.13 -33.99
C LEU A 742 26.68 2.49 -35.37
N ASP A 743 27.75 1.95 -35.96
CA ASP A 743 27.74 1.32 -37.28
C ASP A 743 26.82 0.08 -37.35
N ASP A 744 26.52 -0.52 -36.19
CA ASP A 744 25.67 -1.71 -36.09
C ASP A 744 24.16 -1.37 -36.12
N ASP A 745 23.78 -0.09 -35.97
CA ASP A 745 22.39 0.37 -35.96
C ASP A 745 22.17 1.66 -36.78
N PRO A 746 21.96 1.55 -38.11
CA PRO A 746 21.81 2.71 -38.97
C PRO A 746 20.56 3.55 -38.66
N ILE A 747 19.50 2.93 -38.14
CA ILE A 747 18.27 3.64 -37.76
C ILE A 747 18.53 4.51 -36.53
N SER A 748 19.25 3.97 -35.55
CA SER A 748 19.70 4.76 -34.40
C SER A 748 20.56 5.94 -34.83
N ILE A 749 21.49 5.75 -35.77
CA ILE A 749 22.31 6.85 -36.32
C ILE A 749 21.42 7.94 -36.91
N ASP A 750 20.47 7.60 -37.77
CA ASP A 750 19.62 8.59 -38.45
C ASP A 750 18.83 9.42 -37.43
N LEU A 751 18.20 8.76 -36.45
CA LEU A 751 17.44 9.44 -35.40
C LEU A 751 18.33 10.29 -34.48
N ILE A 752 19.55 9.83 -34.17
CA ILE A 752 20.53 10.60 -33.37
C ILE A 752 21.06 11.79 -34.17
N TYR A 753 21.31 11.61 -35.46
CA TYR A 753 21.77 12.67 -36.35
C TYR A 753 20.71 13.77 -36.46
N GLU A 754 19.45 13.39 -36.69
CA GLU A 754 18.31 14.30 -36.65
C GLU A 754 18.18 15.00 -35.30
N GLN A 755 18.42 14.28 -34.19
CA GLN A 755 18.42 14.88 -32.86
C GLN A 755 19.50 15.95 -32.68
N ILE A 756 20.71 15.71 -33.16
CA ILE A 756 21.86 16.63 -33.00
C ILE A 756 21.69 17.90 -33.84
N LEU A 757 21.00 17.81 -34.98
CA LEU A 757 20.76 18.96 -35.86
C LEU A 757 19.77 20.00 -35.30
N ASN A 758 18.94 19.63 -34.32
CA ASN A 758 17.99 20.52 -33.64
C ASN A 758 18.58 21.10 -32.35
#